data_AF-D7B9Z0-F1
#
_entry.id   AF-D7B9Z0-F1
#
_cell.length_a   1.000
_cell.length_b   1.000
_cell.length_c   1.000
_cell.angle_alpha   90.00
_cell.angle_beta   90.00
_cell.angle_gamma   90.00
#
_symmetry.space_group_name_H-M   'P 1'
#
loop_
_entity.id
_entity.type
_entity.pdbx_description
1 polymer ?
#
loop_
_entity_poly.entity_id
_entity_poly.type
_entity_poly.pdbx_seq_one_letter_code
_entity_poly.pdbx_strand_id
1 'polypeptide(L)'
;MTKDALTHSIERVDLPALVCELWPESGARPGRAGVCRAVWRGDTHPSLSLFQARGMWFWKDHGSGESGNAFHLLLRAGMSKEEAAELLKARAGEVALPEAYFRQAERDASFAAKRGGVGQTRLVALPEGQTRLEAALLSGRPPAEHPRRGAGAASPDDPLLGQSPDGPVHQTDDPLSGQTADAAVHQRAPGLTPEERRALEEAQRRLDEAAIAGRGITLEQARRVGLGKSCQGDLVIPILGPSGEPQAVKTRLLAPGAGYRYRYLTPGRGAPPWYSPGFGQHPERAVLVMEGELNAITSWFALEEKLDVIGMPGVEGRVPWESLAGRRVYLYADEDERGRTALERWLQAASRDTSFAARRGGEHLAARAADVATLEPLGGGLDACEWAHAQGQESLKVRLLTLMEGACRCSPDGEAAHQAPHRQDEDWPPKRGAVSPFLDTEGANADRIVQHFGADLAHVEGQGWLVWAGTHWERSDAVALEIMQRLPQLVLQEALQAGEAGETEKSQKLFKWAQKSDRLSTVRNSVVMASWALRVREWELDARTDELPLENGVLNLESLTLGPHRKLAWHTHVLPHPYDPYAECPRWERFLEEVLPDENLRRYVQKAVGYSLLGDNREHVIFLCYGSGANGKSVFLEVLSWLFGPYAHRADPELLLQRNSDRHPTEIAAMRGKRLVVMQEVDPEGIWRSALLKSMSGDNTLTARKIRENPITFTVTWKVWIAANHLPRSRDHSEAFWRRIKLIPFNVTIPPERRDRTLPWKLREESVGLLAWAVQGLRMYYQEGLQEPEAIAQANRAYREREDQVGRFLKERCQLGGGRTASSALYAAYQEWALEEGERMLSQKAFVAELEQRGLERKRLAEGIFFLGMELPTERKSSTSD
;
A
#
# COMPACT_ATOMS: atom_id res chain seq x y z
N MET A 1 20.93 16.76 -31.18
CA MET A 1 22.39 16.59 -31.16
C MET A 1 22.87 16.87 -29.74
N THR A 2 23.61 16.00 -29.05
CA THR A 2 23.84 14.55 -29.22
C THR A 2 24.30 14.00 -27.85
N LYS A 3 24.49 12.68 -27.68
CA LYS A 3 25.24 12.14 -26.53
C LYS A 3 26.61 12.83 -26.42
N ASP A 4 27.13 12.94 -25.19
CA ASP A 4 28.47 13.47 -24.89
C ASP A 4 29.50 12.90 -25.89
N ALA A 5 30.37 13.77 -26.42
CA ALA A 5 31.37 13.41 -27.41
C ALA A 5 32.28 12.28 -26.94
N LEU A 6 32.57 12.21 -25.64
CA LEU A 6 33.31 11.09 -25.06
C LEU A 6 32.50 9.79 -25.10
N THR A 7 31.21 9.82 -24.76
CA THR A 7 30.32 8.65 -24.89
C THR A 7 30.24 8.17 -26.34
N HIS A 8 30.09 9.08 -27.31
CA HIS A 8 30.02 8.70 -28.72
C HIS A 8 31.35 8.13 -29.25
N SER A 9 32.48 8.58 -28.70
CA SER A 9 33.81 8.03 -28.99
C SER A 9 33.96 6.61 -28.43
N ILE A 10 33.54 6.40 -27.17
CA ILE A 10 33.52 5.08 -26.51
C ILE A 10 32.59 4.09 -27.22
N GLU A 11 31.48 4.56 -27.79
CA GLU A 11 30.53 3.75 -28.57
C GLU A 11 31.09 3.31 -29.94
N ARG A 12 32.14 3.97 -30.46
CA ARG A 12 32.66 3.74 -31.82
C ARG A 12 34.08 3.19 -31.89
N VAL A 13 34.87 3.27 -30.83
CA VAL A 13 36.27 2.83 -30.83
C VAL A 13 36.43 1.31 -30.93
N ASP A 14 37.28 0.84 -31.83
CA ASP A 14 37.71 -0.56 -31.91
C ASP A 14 38.73 -0.84 -30.77
N LEU A 15 38.26 -1.44 -29.69
CA LEU A 15 39.09 -1.69 -28.52
C LEU A 15 40.22 -2.72 -28.79
N PRO A 16 40.01 -3.83 -29.53
CA PRO A 16 41.11 -4.68 -29.97
C PRO A 16 42.17 -3.97 -30.81
N ALA A 17 41.79 -3.00 -31.66
CA ALA A 17 42.75 -2.18 -32.41
C ALA A 17 43.54 -1.24 -31.48
N LEU A 18 42.84 -0.52 -30.59
CA LEU A 18 43.46 0.37 -29.60
C LEU A 18 44.45 -0.38 -28.69
N VAL A 19 44.11 -1.60 -28.25
CA VAL A 19 45.00 -2.46 -27.45
C VAL A 19 46.18 -2.98 -28.28
N CYS A 20 45.98 -3.30 -29.56
CA CYS A 20 47.05 -3.72 -30.46
C CYS A 20 48.04 -2.57 -30.76
N GLU A 21 47.60 -1.31 -30.78
CA GLU A 21 48.46 -0.17 -31.03
C GLU A 21 49.22 0.29 -29.77
N LEU A 22 48.52 0.47 -28.65
CA LEU A 22 49.14 0.88 -27.38
C LEU A 22 50.06 -0.21 -26.81
N TRP A 23 49.74 -1.48 -27.07
CA TRP A 23 50.51 -2.64 -26.63
C TRP A 23 50.61 -3.70 -27.73
N PRO A 24 51.52 -3.55 -28.71
CA PRO A 24 51.69 -4.52 -29.81
C PRO A 24 51.98 -5.94 -29.32
N GLU A 25 52.66 -6.07 -28.18
CA GLU A 25 52.95 -7.35 -27.53
C GLU A 25 51.75 -8.01 -26.84
N SER A 26 50.58 -7.36 -26.81
CA SER A 26 49.36 -7.94 -26.22
C SER A 26 48.90 -9.21 -26.94
N GLY A 27 49.13 -9.29 -28.26
CA GLY A 27 48.56 -10.32 -29.12
C GLY A 27 47.08 -10.10 -29.46
N ALA A 28 46.51 -8.93 -29.13
CA ALA A 28 45.20 -8.51 -29.60
C ALA A 28 45.17 -8.43 -31.14
N ARG A 29 43.97 -8.52 -31.73
CA ARG A 29 43.78 -8.45 -33.19
C ARG A 29 42.65 -7.44 -33.49
N PRO A 30 42.91 -6.37 -34.27
CA PRO A 30 41.89 -5.39 -34.65
C PRO A 30 40.57 -6.03 -35.10
N GLY A 31 39.44 -5.48 -34.65
CA GLY A 31 38.09 -5.94 -34.99
C GLY A 31 37.71 -7.33 -34.46
N ARG A 32 38.53 -8.01 -33.65
CA ARG A 32 38.26 -9.38 -33.16
C ARG A 32 38.23 -9.48 -31.65
N ALA A 33 37.17 -10.10 -31.14
CA ALA A 33 37.09 -10.59 -29.77
C ALA A 33 38.09 -11.73 -29.54
N GLY A 34 38.59 -11.86 -28.31
CA GLY A 34 39.60 -12.85 -27.94
C GLY A 34 40.27 -12.56 -26.61
N VAL A 35 41.23 -13.39 -26.22
CA VAL A 35 42.04 -13.19 -25.01
C VAL A 35 43.45 -12.75 -25.39
N CYS A 36 43.93 -11.67 -24.79
CA CYS A 36 45.26 -11.08 -25.00
C CYS A 36 45.97 -10.81 -23.65
N ARG A 37 47.22 -10.37 -23.69
CA ARG A 37 48.03 -10.09 -22.50
C ARG A 37 47.78 -8.67 -21.99
N ALA A 38 47.62 -8.50 -20.67
CA ALA A 38 47.55 -7.18 -20.03
C ALA A 38 48.97 -6.59 -19.87
N VAL A 39 49.54 -6.09 -20.97
CA VAL A 39 50.97 -5.73 -21.06
C VAL A 39 51.40 -4.67 -20.03
N TRP A 40 50.52 -3.73 -19.67
CA TRP A 40 50.79 -2.71 -18.63
C TRP A 40 50.93 -3.30 -17.21
N ARG A 41 50.56 -4.58 -16.97
CA ARG A 41 50.87 -5.32 -15.73
C ARG A 41 52.15 -6.15 -15.83
N GLY A 42 52.72 -6.31 -17.03
CA GLY A 42 53.87 -7.20 -17.29
C GLY A 42 53.48 -8.67 -17.54
N ASP A 43 52.21 -8.95 -17.85
CA ASP A 43 51.70 -10.31 -18.04
C ASP A 43 52.38 -11.04 -19.22
N THR A 44 53.06 -12.15 -18.92
CA THR A 44 53.67 -13.02 -19.94
C THR A 44 52.65 -13.88 -20.69
N HIS A 45 51.50 -14.18 -20.06
CA HIS A 45 50.43 -15.04 -20.57
C HIS A 45 49.10 -14.27 -20.78
N PRO A 46 48.19 -14.72 -21.66
CA PRO A 46 46.91 -14.04 -21.89
C PRO A 46 45.98 -14.08 -20.68
N SER A 47 45.39 -12.94 -20.35
CA SER A 47 44.65 -12.68 -19.11
C SER A 47 43.47 -11.71 -19.27
N LEU A 48 43.49 -10.90 -20.33
CA LEU A 48 42.48 -9.90 -20.67
C LEU A 48 41.60 -10.42 -21.81
N SER A 49 40.31 -10.59 -21.58
CA SER A 49 39.34 -10.86 -22.65
C SER A 49 38.76 -9.56 -23.20
N LEU A 50 38.81 -9.39 -24.52
CA LEU A 50 38.12 -8.33 -25.26
C LEU A 50 36.91 -8.93 -25.98
N PHE A 51 35.74 -8.31 -25.86
CA PHE A 51 34.48 -8.82 -26.41
C PHE A 51 33.50 -7.68 -26.73
N GLN A 52 32.44 -7.97 -27.49
CA GLN A 52 31.36 -7.01 -27.75
C GLN A 52 30.10 -7.36 -26.96
N ALA A 53 29.37 -6.32 -26.53
CA ALA A 53 28.01 -6.43 -26.02
C ALA A 53 27.18 -5.25 -26.55
N ARG A 54 25.97 -5.52 -27.06
CA ARG A 54 25.06 -4.51 -27.66
C ARG A 54 25.74 -3.60 -28.71
N GLY A 55 26.72 -4.12 -29.45
CA GLY A 55 27.48 -3.38 -30.48
C GLY A 55 28.68 -2.57 -29.99
N MET A 56 28.86 -2.43 -28.67
CA MET A 56 30.01 -1.73 -28.07
C MET A 56 31.09 -2.72 -27.63
N TRP A 57 32.36 -2.28 -27.61
CA TRP A 57 33.48 -3.07 -27.10
C TRP A 57 33.68 -2.93 -25.59
N PHE A 58 33.91 -4.07 -24.95
CA PHE A 58 34.21 -4.22 -23.52
C PHE A 58 35.44 -5.11 -23.31
N TRP A 59 36.03 -5.00 -22.13
CA TRP A 59 37.11 -5.86 -21.65
C TRP A 59 36.76 -6.47 -20.29
N LYS A 60 37.38 -7.61 -19.97
CA LYS A 60 37.45 -8.19 -18.62
C LYS A 60 38.85 -8.75 -18.37
N ASP A 61 39.46 -8.37 -17.26
CA ASP A 61 40.74 -8.90 -16.80
C ASP A 61 40.50 -10.03 -15.79
N HIS A 62 40.86 -11.25 -16.12
CA HIS A 62 40.68 -12.40 -15.22
C HIS A 62 41.71 -12.42 -14.09
N GLY A 63 42.78 -11.60 -14.16
CA GLY A 63 43.78 -11.46 -13.09
C GLY A 63 43.36 -10.54 -11.94
N SER A 64 42.45 -9.59 -12.18
CA SER A 64 41.88 -8.72 -11.13
C SER A 64 40.36 -8.79 -10.98
N GLY A 65 39.66 -9.46 -11.89
CA GLY A 65 38.19 -9.53 -11.93
C GLY A 65 37.51 -8.30 -12.54
N GLU A 66 38.25 -7.20 -12.74
CA GLU A 66 37.74 -5.93 -13.27
C GLU A 66 37.30 -6.04 -14.73
N SER A 67 36.36 -5.18 -15.12
CA SER A 67 35.84 -5.09 -16.49
C SER A 67 35.32 -3.68 -16.79
N GLY A 68 35.22 -3.33 -18.07
CA GLY A 68 34.73 -2.02 -18.48
C GLY A 68 34.78 -1.83 -19.99
N ASN A 69 34.62 -0.57 -20.43
CA ASN A 69 34.80 -0.17 -21.84
C ASN A 69 36.21 0.40 -22.07
N ALA A 70 36.48 0.89 -23.29
CA ALA A 70 37.78 1.44 -23.69
C ALA A 70 38.35 2.49 -22.73
N PHE A 71 37.53 3.44 -22.26
CA PHE A 71 37.97 4.50 -21.33
C PHE A 71 38.45 3.92 -20.00
N HIS A 72 37.73 2.93 -19.46
CA HIS A 72 38.12 2.25 -18.23
C HIS A 72 39.44 1.46 -18.40
N LEU A 73 39.75 0.97 -19.61
CA LEU A 73 41.01 0.29 -19.88
C LEU A 73 42.20 1.25 -19.83
N LEU A 74 42.06 2.42 -20.45
CA LEU A 74 43.10 3.46 -20.47
C LEU A 74 43.41 3.97 -19.05
N LEU A 75 42.38 4.20 -18.24
CA LEU A 75 42.54 4.53 -16.81
C LEU A 75 43.26 3.41 -16.05
N ARG A 76 42.91 2.15 -16.30
CA ARG A 76 43.55 0.99 -15.64
C ARG A 76 44.99 0.78 -16.11
N ALA A 77 45.34 1.21 -17.31
CA ALA A 77 46.71 1.25 -17.81
C ALA A 77 47.52 2.47 -17.32
N GLY A 78 46.92 3.34 -16.50
CA GLY A 78 47.61 4.43 -15.80
C GLY A 78 47.47 5.82 -16.42
N MET A 79 46.66 5.99 -17.48
CA MET A 79 46.37 7.32 -18.03
C MET A 79 45.46 8.13 -17.11
N SER A 80 45.59 9.46 -17.12
CA SER A 80 44.59 10.37 -16.54
C SER A 80 43.25 10.30 -17.28
N LYS A 81 42.19 10.86 -16.69
CA LYS A 81 40.87 10.94 -17.33
C LYS A 81 40.89 11.87 -18.54
N GLU A 82 41.75 12.87 -18.48
CA GLU A 82 41.96 13.89 -19.48
C GLU A 82 42.68 13.29 -20.70
N GLU A 83 43.81 12.60 -20.49
CA GLU A 83 44.52 11.88 -21.55
C GLU A 83 43.67 10.76 -22.17
N ALA A 84 42.98 9.96 -21.34
CA ALA A 84 42.11 8.89 -21.82
C ALA A 84 40.90 9.42 -22.61
N ALA A 85 40.37 10.60 -22.25
CA ALA A 85 39.27 11.22 -22.98
C ALA A 85 39.74 11.82 -24.31
N GLU A 86 40.86 12.54 -24.34
CA GLU A 86 41.38 13.12 -25.58
C GLU A 86 41.87 12.05 -26.56
N LEU A 87 42.52 10.98 -26.09
CA LEU A 87 42.91 9.86 -26.95
C LEU A 87 41.70 9.21 -27.64
N LEU A 88 40.61 8.99 -26.91
CA LEU A 88 39.40 8.40 -27.50
C LEU A 88 38.66 9.36 -28.43
N LYS A 89 38.58 10.66 -28.09
CA LYS A 89 38.00 11.69 -28.98
C LYS A 89 38.79 11.81 -30.29
N ALA A 90 40.12 11.83 -30.21
CA ALA A 90 40.98 11.89 -31.39
C ALA A 90 40.74 10.70 -32.33
N ARG A 91 40.59 9.48 -31.78
CA ARG A 91 40.29 8.27 -32.59
C ARG A 91 38.84 8.15 -33.05
N ALA A 92 37.92 8.95 -32.52
CA ALA A 92 36.60 9.14 -33.11
C ALA A 92 36.60 10.16 -34.28
N GLY A 93 37.72 10.85 -34.51
CA GLY A 93 37.84 11.98 -35.45
C GLY A 93 38.50 11.69 -36.81
N GLU A 94 38.91 10.46 -37.12
CA GLU A 94 39.60 10.14 -38.39
C GLU A 94 38.66 10.02 -39.61
N VAL A 95 37.87 11.06 -39.84
CA VAL A 95 37.37 11.49 -41.16
C VAL A 95 37.46 13.03 -41.20
N ALA A 96 38.45 13.56 -41.91
CA ALA A 96 38.75 15.01 -41.99
C ALA A 96 37.70 15.79 -42.84
N LEU A 97 37.57 17.13 -42.84
CA LEU A 97 38.50 18.29 -42.91
C LEU A 97 37.74 19.58 -42.43
N PRO A 98 38.26 20.84 -42.50
CA PRO A 98 39.63 21.36 -42.72
C PRO A 98 40.08 22.41 -41.65
N GLU A 99 41.26 23.00 -41.83
CA GLU A 99 41.81 24.10 -41.03
C GLU A 99 41.04 25.43 -41.18
N ALA A 100 40.57 26.01 -40.07
CA ALA A 100 40.09 27.40 -40.02
C ALA A 100 40.19 28.08 -38.63
N TYR A 101 40.21 27.31 -37.53
CA TYR A 101 39.95 27.84 -36.18
C TYR A 101 41.18 28.13 -35.30
N PHE A 102 42.38 28.12 -35.87
CA PHE A 102 43.63 28.46 -35.16
C PHE A 102 44.12 29.88 -35.49
N ARG A 103 43.82 30.85 -34.60
CA ARG A 103 44.67 32.00 -34.20
C ARG A 103 43.90 33.00 -33.32
N GLN A 104 43.99 32.88 -31.98
CA GLN A 104 43.74 34.01 -31.05
C GLN A 104 44.32 33.80 -29.61
N ALA A 105 45.22 32.84 -29.38
CA ALA A 105 45.71 32.51 -28.02
C ALA A 105 47.24 32.50 -27.81
N GLU A 106 48.04 32.62 -28.88
CA GLU A 106 49.51 32.75 -28.77
C GLU A 106 49.93 34.19 -28.39
N ARG A 107 49.58 34.65 -27.19
CA ARG A 107 50.07 35.95 -26.67
C ARG A 107 50.60 35.92 -25.25
N ASP A 108 49.89 35.30 -24.30
CA ASP A 108 50.24 35.40 -22.88
C ASP A 108 51.07 34.21 -22.35
N ALA A 109 52.04 33.79 -23.15
CA ALA A 109 53.05 32.78 -22.80
C ALA A 109 54.42 33.44 -22.52
N SER A 110 54.47 34.39 -21.58
CA SER A 110 55.71 35.11 -21.24
C SER A 110 55.84 35.50 -19.76
N PHE A 111 56.15 34.51 -18.90
CA PHE A 111 57.06 34.74 -17.77
C PHE A 111 57.69 33.43 -17.27
N ALA A 112 58.69 32.93 -18.01
CA ALA A 112 59.38 31.69 -17.67
C ALA A 112 60.46 31.90 -16.58
N ALA A 113 60.44 30.99 -15.59
CA ALA A 113 61.57 30.53 -14.75
C ALA A 113 62.56 31.54 -14.13
N LYS A 114 62.67 31.50 -12.79
CA LYS A 114 63.98 31.63 -12.11
C LYS A 114 64.06 30.80 -10.81
N ARG A 115 65.28 30.35 -10.51
CA ARG A 115 65.59 29.23 -9.61
C ARG A 115 65.54 29.61 -8.12
N GLY A 116 64.85 28.78 -7.32
CA GLY A 116 65.40 27.98 -6.20
C GLY A 116 66.04 28.66 -4.96
N GLY A 117 66.20 27.87 -3.89
CA GLY A 117 67.10 28.21 -2.77
C GLY A 117 66.51 28.11 -1.36
N VAL A 118 66.75 26.96 -0.71
CA VAL A 118 67.06 26.75 0.73
C VAL A 118 66.75 27.87 1.74
N GLY A 119 65.95 27.55 2.77
CA GLY A 119 66.39 27.79 4.16
C GLY A 119 65.52 28.62 5.12
N GLN A 120 65.44 28.13 6.36
CA GLN A 120 65.13 28.82 7.62
C GLN A 120 63.80 29.61 7.78
N THR A 121 62.86 28.93 8.44
CA THR A 121 62.08 29.38 9.59
C THR A 121 62.11 30.87 9.96
N ARG A 122 60.93 31.51 9.92
CA ARG A 122 60.56 32.47 10.96
C ARG A 122 59.08 32.34 11.31
N LEU A 123 58.80 32.01 12.58
CA LEU A 123 57.46 32.09 13.14
C LEU A 123 57.05 33.56 13.24
N VAL A 124 55.88 33.88 12.70
CA VAL A 124 55.08 35.05 13.08
C VAL A 124 53.71 34.50 13.43
N ALA A 125 53.33 34.61 14.70
CA ALA A 125 51.99 34.23 15.14
C ALA A 125 50.97 35.26 14.62
N LEU A 126 49.78 34.77 14.26
CA LEU A 126 48.59 35.59 14.08
C LEU A 126 47.52 35.13 15.10
N PRO A 127 46.56 35.99 15.48
CA PRO A 127 45.76 35.79 16.68
C PRO A 127 44.82 34.58 16.63
N GLU A 128 44.45 34.12 17.82
CA GLU A 128 43.43 33.10 18.04
C GLU A 128 42.02 33.61 17.69
N GLY A 129 41.08 32.70 17.45
CA GLY A 129 39.64 33.02 17.39
C GLY A 129 39.05 33.29 16.00
N GLN A 130 39.31 32.41 15.02
CA GLN A 130 38.40 32.26 13.88
C GLN A 130 38.40 30.83 13.34
N THR A 131 37.27 30.13 13.47
CA THR A 131 37.07 28.79 12.91
C THR A 131 37.07 28.79 11.39
N ARG A 132 37.40 27.63 10.81
CA ARG A 132 37.47 27.39 9.36
C ARG A 132 36.17 27.73 8.61
N LEU A 133 35.04 27.81 9.31
CA LEU A 133 33.75 28.18 8.73
C LEU A 133 33.71 29.65 8.29
N GLU A 134 34.05 30.59 9.18
CA GLU A 134 33.99 32.02 8.84
C GLU A 134 34.95 32.34 7.69
N ALA A 135 36.15 31.74 7.71
CA ALA A 135 37.10 31.84 6.60
C ALA A 135 36.53 31.30 5.28
N ALA A 136 35.80 30.18 5.29
CA ALA A 136 35.17 29.61 4.10
C ALA A 136 33.92 30.38 3.61
N LEU A 137 33.24 31.09 4.51
CA LEU A 137 32.06 31.92 4.22
C LEU A 137 32.39 33.40 3.93
N LEU A 138 33.66 33.82 4.06
CA LEU A 138 34.10 35.20 3.85
C LEU A 138 35.29 35.35 2.88
N SER A 139 36.17 34.35 2.74
CA SER A 139 37.42 34.48 1.97
C SER A 139 37.51 33.50 0.78
N GLY A 140 37.56 34.05 -0.44
CA GLY A 140 37.61 33.28 -1.69
C GLY A 140 38.99 32.74 -2.05
N ARG A 141 39.59 31.88 -1.21
CA ARG A 141 40.85 31.17 -1.53
C ARG A 141 40.83 29.71 -1.06
N PRO A 142 41.50 28.79 -1.77
CA PRO A 142 41.59 27.39 -1.36
C PRO A 142 42.59 27.21 -0.19
N PRO A 143 42.34 26.28 0.75
CA PRO A 143 43.33 25.82 1.71
C PRO A 143 44.38 24.92 1.05
N ALA A 144 45.60 24.89 1.61
CA ALA A 144 46.73 24.15 1.04
C ALA A 144 46.67 22.63 1.29
N GLU A 145 47.29 21.85 0.40
CA GLU A 145 47.50 20.41 0.57
C GLU A 145 48.55 20.09 1.65
N HIS A 146 48.39 18.94 2.32
CA HIS A 146 49.43 17.92 2.58
C HIS A 146 48.96 16.86 3.61
N PRO A 147 49.62 15.68 3.74
CA PRO A 147 50.63 15.06 2.85
C PRO A 147 50.27 13.63 2.40
N ARG A 148 51.02 13.09 1.42
CA ARG A 148 51.10 11.63 1.17
C ARG A 148 52.22 10.99 2.01
N ARG A 149 51.93 9.85 2.65
CA ARG A 149 52.86 8.74 2.95
C ARG A 149 52.05 7.43 2.87
N GLY A 150 52.59 6.28 2.46
CA GLY A 150 53.99 5.93 2.19
C GLY A 150 54.39 4.75 3.07
N ALA A 151 54.48 3.55 2.51
CA ALA A 151 54.71 2.31 3.25
C ALA A 151 56.19 2.12 3.66
N GLY A 152 56.44 1.39 4.76
CA GLY A 152 57.81 0.99 5.13
C GLY A 152 57.98 0.25 6.45
N ALA A 153 58.43 -1.02 6.36
CA ALA A 153 59.12 -1.81 7.39
C ALA A 153 58.39 -2.13 8.72
N ALA A 154 59.05 -2.91 9.57
CA ALA A 154 58.48 -3.58 10.75
C ALA A 154 59.48 -3.75 11.91
N SER A 155 58.95 -3.76 13.15
CA SER A 155 59.54 -4.30 14.41
C SER A 155 60.89 -3.75 14.91
N PRO A 156 61.26 -4.01 16.19
CA PRO A 156 60.45 -3.92 17.42
C PRO A 156 61.17 -3.06 18.49
N ASP A 157 60.56 -2.87 19.67
CA ASP A 157 61.16 -3.10 21.01
C ASP A 157 60.44 -2.36 22.16
N ASP A 158 60.74 -2.81 23.38
CA ASP A 158 60.11 -2.58 24.69
C ASP A 158 60.97 -1.56 25.54
N PRO A 159 60.79 -1.26 26.85
CA PRO A 159 59.65 -1.47 27.76
C PRO A 159 59.41 -0.36 28.86
N LEU A 160 58.54 -0.68 29.83
CA LEU A 160 58.60 -0.39 31.30
C LEU A 160 58.27 0.99 31.95
N LEU A 161 57.47 0.87 33.04
CA LEU A 161 57.40 1.67 34.30
C LEU A 161 56.89 3.13 34.29
N GLY A 162 56.16 3.59 35.33
CA GLY A 162 55.57 2.88 36.47
C GLY A 162 55.14 3.77 37.66
N GLN A 163 54.45 3.15 38.64
CA GLN A 163 54.16 3.61 40.02
C GLN A 163 53.11 4.71 40.26
N SER A 164 51.98 4.30 40.87
CA SER A 164 51.31 5.05 41.96
C SER A 164 52.04 4.77 43.29
N PRO A 165 51.80 5.53 44.38
CA PRO A 165 50.73 5.12 45.30
C PRO A 165 50.00 6.26 46.05
N ASP A 166 48.76 6.02 46.48
CA ASP A 166 48.36 5.92 47.90
C ASP A 166 46.83 5.80 48.05
N GLY A 167 46.36 5.15 49.12
CA GLY A 167 44.95 4.88 49.41
C GLY A 167 44.56 5.31 50.83
N PRO A 168 43.74 4.55 51.61
CA PRO A 168 43.16 3.23 51.30
C PRO A 168 41.71 3.00 51.84
N VAL A 169 41.26 1.72 51.85
CA VAL A 169 40.23 1.13 52.76
C VAL A 169 38.76 1.57 52.55
N HIS A 170 37.71 0.73 52.49
CA HIS A 170 37.39 -0.74 52.36
C HIS A 170 35.82 -0.82 52.31
N GLN A 171 35.03 -1.90 52.11
CA GLN A 171 35.01 -3.29 51.58
C GLN A 171 33.51 -3.75 51.67
N THR A 172 32.93 -4.78 51.04
CA THR A 172 33.24 -5.73 49.94
C THR A 172 31.96 -6.46 49.53
N ASP A 173 31.80 -6.77 48.23
CA ASP A 173 31.16 -7.97 47.63
C ASP A 173 29.66 -8.24 47.94
N ASP A 174 28.86 -8.90 47.08
CA ASP A 174 29.14 -10.02 46.15
C ASP A 174 28.31 -9.91 44.83
N PRO A 175 28.67 -10.56 43.70
CA PRO A 175 28.09 -10.30 42.38
C PRO A 175 27.10 -11.37 41.89
N LEU A 176 26.19 -11.01 40.95
CA LEU A 176 25.71 -11.89 39.85
C LEU A 176 24.70 -11.21 38.91
N SER A 177 25.16 -10.69 37.76
CA SER A 177 24.38 -10.61 36.50
C SER A 177 25.26 -10.05 35.38
N GLY A 178 25.41 -10.79 34.28
CA GLY A 178 26.27 -10.37 33.16
C GLY A 178 25.60 -9.34 32.25
N GLN A 179 26.09 -8.09 32.28
CA GLN A 179 25.79 -7.12 31.23
C GLN A 179 26.56 -7.48 29.95
N THR A 180 25.85 -7.89 28.91
CA THR A 180 26.43 -8.15 27.60
C THR A 180 26.79 -6.85 26.88
N ALA A 181 27.97 -6.82 26.25
CA ALA A 181 28.43 -5.66 25.50
C ALA A 181 27.67 -5.54 24.16
N ASP A 182 26.64 -4.67 24.12
CA ASP A 182 25.91 -4.29 22.89
C ASP A 182 25.35 -2.84 22.90
N ALA A 183 25.72 -2.01 23.88
CA ALA A 183 25.16 -0.66 24.04
C ALA A 183 26.05 0.45 23.41
N ALA A 184 26.48 0.30 22.14
CA ALA A 184 27.63 1.06 21.62
C ALA A 184 27.54 1.62 20.17
N VAL A 185 26.35 1.89 19.60
CA VAL A 185 26.23 2.47 18.23
C VAL A 185 25.33 3.72 18.13
N HIS A 186 25.18 4.49 19.22
CA HIS A 186 24.50 5.80 19.21
C HIS A 186 25.36 6.89 19.88
N GLN A 187 26.48 7.26 19.25
CA GLN A 187 27.18 8.49 19.63
C GLN A 187 26.35 9.70 19.20
N ARG A 188 25.93 10.53 20.16
CA ARG A 188 25.33 11.85 19.85
C ARG A 188 26.35 12.68 19.07
N ALA A 189 26.04 13.02 17.82
CA ALA A 189 26.83 14.00 17.08
C ALA A 189 26.85 15.33 17.87
N PRO A 190 28.01 15.98 18.04
CA PRO A 190 28.06 17.28 18.73
C PRO A 190 27.24 18.31 17.94
N GLY A 191 26.54 19.20 18.64
CA GLY A 191 25.83 20.33 18.01
C GLY A 191 26.79 21.33 17.35
N LEU A 192 26.27 22.31 16.60
CA LEU A 192 27.11 23.39 16.07
C LEU A 192 27.83 24.13 17.20
N THR A 193 29.11 24.44 16.99
CA THR A 193 29.89 25.32 17.88
C THR A 193 29.32 26.75 17.89
N PRO A 194 29.66 27.59 18.88
CA PRO A 194 29.13 28.96 18.95
C PRO A 194 29.45 29.81 17.71
N GLU A 195 30.61 29.61 17.09
CA GLU A 195 30.99 30.27 15.83
C GLU A 195 30.21 29.69 14.64
N GLU A 196 30.06 28.37 14.56
CA GLU A 196 29.23 27.72 13.54
C GLU A 196 27.76 28.18 13.59
N ARG A 197 27.23 28.43 14.80
CA ARG A 197 25.88 28.97 15.00
C ARG A 197 25.78 30.44 14.57
N ARG A 198 26.70 31.31 14.98
CA ARG A 198 26.72 32.74 14.57
C ARG A 198 26.82 32.93 13.06
N ALA A 199 27.65 32.14 12.39
CA ALA A 199 27.82 32.21 10.95
C ALA A 199 26.59 31.67 10.19
N LEU A 200 25.88 30.68 10.74
CA LEU A 200 24.59 30.22 10.23
C LEU A 200 23.50 31.30 10.39
N GLU A 201 23.38 31.92 11.57
CA GLU A 201 22.46 33.04 11.82
C GLU A 201 22.71 34.21 10.85
N GLU A 202 23.98 34.52 10.59
CA GLU A 202 24.37 35.59 9.67
C GLU A 202 24.10 35.23 8.19
N ALA A 203 24.18 33.95 7.82
CA ALA A 203 23.70 33.48 6.52
C ALA A 203 22.15 33.54 6.43
N GLN A 204 21.44 33.18 7.49
CA GLN A 204 19.97 33.26 7.57
C GLN A 204 19.47 34.71 7.42
N ARG A 205 20.15 35.68 8.06
CA ARG A 205 19.86 37.13 7.90
C ARG A 205 20.01 37.63 6.46
N ARG A 206 20.75 36.93 5.59
CA ARG A 206 20.97 37.28 4.18
C ARG A 206 20.08 36.51 3.20
N LEU A 207 19.16 35.67 3.68
CA LEU A 207 18.31 34.89 2.80
C LEU A 207 17.29 35.77 2.04
N ASP A 208 17.34 35.67 0.72
CA ASP A 208 16.43 36.29 -0.24
C ASP A 208 15.85 35.25 -1.21
N GLU A 209 14.87 35.66 -2.02
CA GLU A 209 14.17 34.79 -2.97
C GLU A 209 15.11 34.23 -4.05
N ALA A 210 16.15 34.98 -4.43
CA ALA A 210 17.11 34.56 -5.45
C ALA A 210 17.95 33.34 -5.02
N ALA A 211 18.20 33.16 -3.72
CA ALA A 211 18.91 31.98 -3.19
C ALA A 211 18.06 30.69 -3.25
N ILE A 212 16.72 30.80 -3.26
CA ILE A 212 15.76 29.68 -3.27
C ILE A 212 15.02 29.54 -4.60
N ALA A 213 15.39 30.31 -5.62
CA ALA A 213 14.85 30.19 -6.97
C ALA A 213 15.01 28.75 -7.51
N GLY A 214 13.94 28.22 -8.11
CA GLY A 214 13.92 26.84 -8.59
C GLY A 214 13.85 25.75 -7.50
N ARG A 215 13.35 26.07 -6.30
CA ARG A 215 13.24 25.09 -5.18
C ARG A 215 11.83 24.73 -4.76
N GLY A 216 10.79 25.35 -5.31
CA GLY A 216 9.41 25.04 -4.99
C GLY A 216 8.99 25.36 -3.54
N ILE A 217 9.70 26.27 -2.87
CA ILE A 217 9.42 26.75 -1.50
C ILE A 217 9.42 28.28 -1.45
N THR A 218 8.66 28.86 -0.51
CA THR A 218 8.61 30.32 -0.30
C THR A 218 9.75 30.80 0.61
N LEU A 219 9.99 32.12 0.63
CA LEU A 219 10.98 32.74 1.52
C LEU A 219 10.63 32.57 3.01
N GLU A 220 9.35 32.52 3.35
CA GLU A 220 8.86 32.25 4.71
C GLU A 220 9.14 30.80 5.12
N GLN A 221 8.78 29.84 4.27
CA GLN A 221 9.07 28.41 4.46
C GLN A 221 10.57 28.18 4.62
N ALA A 222 11.38 28.76 3.73
CA ALA A 222 12.84 28.69 3.78
C ALA A 222 13.44 29.25 5.08
N ARG A 223 12.90 30.36 5.60
CA ARG A 223 13.28 30.91 6.92
C ARG A 223 12.87 29.98 8.07
N ARG A 224 11.71 29.32 8.00
CA ARG A 224 11.21 28.45 9.07
C ARG A 224 12.06 27.19 9.29
N VAL A 225 12.71 26.66 8.26
CA VAL A 225 13.73 25.59 8.39
C VAL A 225 15.17 26.11 8.48
N GLY A 226 15.35 27.43 8.59
CA GLY A 226 16.65 28.06 8.82
C GLY A 226 17.61 28.07 7.62
N LEU A 227 17.11 28.08 6.38
CA LEU A 227 17.98 28.28 5.20
C LEU A 227 18.66 29.66 5.26
N GLY A 228 19.85 29.77 4.66
CA GLY A 228 20.63 31.00 4.60
C GLY A 228 21.30 31.22 3.25
N LYS A 229 21.98 32.36 3.10
CA LYS A 229 22.73 32.73 1.89
C LYS A 229 24.20 33.03 2.24
N SER A 230 25.14 32.42 1.51
CA SER A 230 26.58 32.73 1.63
C SER A 230 26.88 34.14 1.10
N CYS A 231 28.02 34.74 1.43
CA CYS A 231 28.41 36.02 0.80
C CYS A 231 28.67 35.90 -0.71
N GLN A 232 28.89 34.68 -1.21
CA GLN A 232 29.07 34.33 -2.62
C GLN A 232 27.73 34.04 -3.32
N GLY A 233 26.61 34.10 -2.57
CA GLY A 233 25.25 33.91 -3.06
C GLY A 233 24.69 32.49 -2.92
N ASP A 234 25.51 31.53 -2.49
CA ASP A 234 25.13 30.12 -2.41
C ASP A 234 24.07 29.83 -1.33
N LEU A 235 23.25 28.81 -1.56
CA LEU A 235 22.21 28.40 -0.61
C LEU A 235 22.82 27.56 0.53
N VAL A 236 22.70 28.07 1.76
CA VAL A 236 23.14 27.43 3.01
C VAL A 236 21.97 26.67 3.62
N ILE A 237 22.22 25.42 4.02
CA ILE A 237 21.23 24.44 4.49
C ILE A 237 21.71 23.91 5.85
N PRO A 238 21.00 24.15 6.96
CA PRO A 238 21.28 23.48 8.23
C PRO A 238 20.77 22.04 8.15
N ILE A 239 21.58 21.09 8.62
CA ILE A 239 21.16 19.70 8.77
C ILE A 239 20.59 19.55 10.19
N LEU A 240 19.25 19.56 10.28
CA LEU A 240 18.52 19.42 11.53
C LEU A 240 18.55 17.95 11.97
N GLY A 241 18.88 17.70 13.25
CA GLY A 241 18.76 16.37 13.85
C GLY A 241 17.33 16.08 14.34
N PRO A 242 17.07 14.88 14.89
CA PRO A 242 15.74 14.48 15.38
C PRO A 242 15.14 15.42 16.43
N SER A 243 15.99 16.12 17.20
CA SER A 243 15.56 17.10 18.21
C SER A 243 15.36 18.52 17.66
N GLY A 244 15.33 18.72 16.34
CA GLY A 244 15.17 20.02 15.68
C GLY A 244 16.42 20.93 15.69
N GLU A 245 17.43 20.63 16.50
CA GLU A 245 18.69 21.39 16.54
C GLU A 245 19.59 21.11 15.32
N PRO A 246 20.25 22.12 14.73
CA PRO A 246 21.28 21.93 13.71
C PRO A 246 22.50 21.15 14.23
N GLN A 247 22.87 20.06 13.53
CA GLN A 247 24.03 19.22 13.84
C GLN A 247 25.20 19.42 12.86
N ALA A 248 24.90 19.80 11.62
CA ALA A 248 25.86 20.12 10.57
C ALA A 248 25.34 21.26 9.67
N VAL A 249 26.20 21.82 8.83
CA VAL A 249 25.82 22.80 7.80
C VAL A 249 26.35 22.36 6.44
N LYS A 250 25.51 22.47 5.42
CA LYS A 250 25.78 22.13 4.02
C LYS A 250 25.52 23.36 3.14
N THR A 251 26.21 23.49 2.03
CA THR A 251 26.00 24.58 1.06
C THR A 251 25.84 24.00 -0.34
N ARG A 252 24.78 24.42 -1.06
CA ARG A 252 24.57 24.13 -2.48
C ARG A 252 25.18 25.27 -3.29
N LEU A 253 26.24 24.97 -4.03
CA LEU A 253 26.92 25.99 -4.84
C LEU A 253 26.03 26.38 -6.03
N LEU A 254 25.87 27.68 -6.26
CA LEU A 254 25.00 28.20 -7.34
C LEU A 254 25.80 28.69 -8.57
N ALA A 255 27.11 28.93 -8.42
CA ALA A 255 27.97 29.37 -9.53
C ALA A 255 28.39 28.20 -10.46
N PRO A 256 28.20 28.30 -11.78
CA PRO A 256 28.65 27.27 -12.72
C PRO A 256 30.18 27.30 -12.88
N GLY A 257 30.84 26.16 -12.64
CA GLY A 257 32.29 25.99 -12.87
C GLY A 257 32.99 25.08 -11.87
N ALA A 258 32.46 24.91 -10.65
CA ALA A 258 32.96 23.92 -9.71
C ALA A 258 32.41 22.53 -10.03
N GLY A 259 33.28 21.51 -10.11
CA GLY A 259 32.92 20.12 -10.43
C GLY A 259 32.12 19.36 -9.35
N TYR A 260 31.48 20.06 -8.42
CA TYR A 260 30.71 19.50 -7.31
C TYR A 260 29.56 20.44 -6.91
N ARG A 261 28.33 19.91 -6.79
CA ARG A 261 27.11 20.71 -6.51
C ARG A 261 26.98 21.16 -5.04
N TYR A 262 27.68 20.50 -4.11
CA TYR A 262 27.54 20.74 -2.67
C TYR A 262 28.90 20.74 -1.96
N ARG A 263 29.00 21.51 -0.87
CA ARG A 263 30.12 21.53 0.08
C ARG A 263 29.59 21.36 1.51
N TYR A 264 30.15 20.42 2.27
CA TYR A 264 29.93 20.38 3.73
C TYR A 264 30.81 21.40 4.42
N LEU A 265 30.24 22.13 5.36
CA LEU A 265 30.91 23.22 6.07
C LEU A 265 31.39 22.85 7.49
N THR A 266 30.99 21.69 7.99
CA THR A 266 31.40 21.13 9.30
C THR A 266 32.27 19.87 9.12
N PRO A 267 33.61 19.98 9.05
CA PRO A 267 34.49 18.84 8.75
C PRO A 267 34.45 17.75 9.82
N GLY A 268 34.61 16.48 9.40
CA GLY A 268 34.78 15.34 10.31
C GLY A 268 33.50 14.80 10.96
N ARG A 269 32.34 15.46 10.82
CA ARG A 269 31.06 15.03 11.40
C ARG A 269 30.27 14.02 10.55
N GLY A 270 30.88 13.49 9.49
CA GLY A 270 30.20 12.66 8.49
C GLY A 270 29.15 13.45 7.69
N ALA A 271 28.19 12.73 7.10
CA ALA A 271 27.01 13.28 6.45
C ALA A 271 25.76 12.74 7.17
N PRO A 272 25.25 13.43 8.20
CA PRO A 272 24.00 13.06 8.86
C PRO A 272 22.79 13.35 7.94
N PRO A 273 21.68 12.59 8.06
CA PRO A 273 20.43 12.93 7.39
C PRO A 273 19.76 14.14 8.05
N TRP A 274 18.99 14.89 7.26
CA TRP A 274 18.12 15.97 7.71
C TRP A 274 16.79 15.40 8.20
N TYR A 275 16.27 15.89 9.33
CA TYR A 275 14.95 15.51 9.86
C TYR A 275 14.00 16.71 9.85
N SER A 276 12.72 16.47 9.59
CA SER A 276 11.67 17.48 9.69
C SER A 276 11.58 18.10 11.10
N PRO A 277 11.36 19.42 11.23
CA PRO A 277 11.01 20.02 12.51
C PRO A 277 9.83 19.28 13.17
N GLY A 278 9.96 18.94 14.45
CA GLY A 278 8.97 18.16 15.19
C GLY A 278 9.04 16.63 15.00
N PHE A 279 10.03 16.10 14.28
CA PHE A 279 10.20 14.66 14.03
C PHE A 279 10.04 13.81 15.31
N GLY A 280 9.18 12.80 15.25
CA GLY A 280 8.95 11.86 16.36
C GLY A 280 8.06 12.39 17.50
N GLN A 281 7.59 13.64 17.46
CA GLN A 281 6.54 14.12 18.39
C GLN A 281 5.19 13.42 18.16
N HIS A 282 5.01 12.86 16.96
CA HIS A 282 3.82 12.16 16.49
C HIS A 282 4.19 10.76 15.99
N PRO A 283 4.47 9.78 16.88
CA PRO A 283 4.92 8.44 16.50
C PRO A 283 3.92 7.69 15.61
N GLU A 284 2.63 8.04 15.66
CA GLU A 284 1.56 7.48 14.84
C GLU A 284 1.66 7.84 13.35
N ARG A 285 2.40 8.90 13.00
CA ARG A 285 2.55 9.33 11.60
C ARG A 285 3.52 8.42 10.85
N ALA A 286 3.21 8.17 9.58
CA ALA A 286 4.15 7.60 8.62
C ALA A 286 5.33 8.56 8.37
N VAL A 287 6.46 7.98 7.96
CA VAL A 287 7.70 8.70 7.63
C VAL A 287 7.99 8.61 6.14
N LEU A 288 8.25 9.74 5.48
CA LEU A 288 8.78 9.78 4.11
C LEU A 288 10.30 9.96 4.15
N VAL A 289 11.06 9.00 3.64
CA VAL A 289 12.51 9.09 3.47
C VAL A 289 12.81 9.41 2.01
N MET A 290 13.48 10.52 1.76
CA MET A 290 13.78 11.02 0.41
C MET A 290 15.26 11.12 0.14
N GLU A 291 15.68 10.89 -1.11
CA GLU A 291 16.95 11.40 -1.57
C GLU A 291 16.95 12.94 -1.61
N GLY A 292 17.93 13.56 -0.94
CA GLY A 292 18.20 14.99 -0.97
C GLY A 292 17.47 15.77 0.12
N GLU A 293 18.21 16.60 0.86
CA GLU A 293 17.65 17.37 1.97
C GLU A 293 16.66 18.46 1.49
N LEU A 294 16.90 19.02 0.29
CA LEU A 294 15.98 20.00 -0.30
C LEU A 294 14.68 19.35 -0.79
N ASN A 295 14.73 18.13 -1.34
CA ASN A 295 13.53 17.37 -1.72
C ASN A 295 12.67 17.06 -0.48
N ALA A 296 13.31 16.67 0.62
CA ALA A 296 12.64 16.45 1.91
C ALA A 296 12.01 17.73 2.48
N ILE A 297 12.74 18.86 2.49
CA ILE A 297 12.23 20.17 2.92
C ILE A 297 10.98 20.55 2.11
N THR A 298 11.08 20.53 0.77
CA THR A 298 9.98 20.92 -0.13
C THR A 298 8.75 20.02 0.04
N SER A 299 8.97 18.72 0.21
CA SER A 299 7.89 17.74 0.38
C SER A 299 7.24 17.81 1.76
N TRP A 300 7.98 18.12 2.82
CA TRP A 300 7.43 18.37 4.17
C TRP A 300 6.49 19.58 4.19
N PHE A 301 6.85 20.66 3.47
CA PHE A 301 5.97 21.81 3.28
C PHE A 301 4.75 21.48 2.41
N ALA A 302 4.92 20.76 1.30
CA ALA A 302 3.80 20.34 0.45
C ALA A 302 2.82 19.43 1.20
N LEU A 303 3.31 18.52 2.04
CA LEU A 303 2.48 17.60 2.85
C LEU A 303 1.87 18.26 4.11
N GLU A 304 1.87 19.60 4.21
CA GLU A 304 1.24 20.38 5.28
C GLU A 304 1.67 19.92 6.70
N GLU A 305 2.92 19.47 6.84
CA GLU A 305 3.48 18.95 8.11
C GLU A 305 2.76 17.70 8.67
N LYS A 306 1.94 17.01 7.87
CA LYS A 306 1.13 15.85 8.29
C LYS A 306 1.91 14.53 8.36
N LEU A 307 3.10 14.47 7.77
CA LEU A 307 4.05 13.36 7.87
C LEU A 307 5.39 13.86 8.40
N ASP A 308 6.12 12.96 9.06
CA ASP A 308 7.54 13.17 9.32
C ASP A 308 8.33 12.90 8.04
N VAL A 309 9.41 13.66 7.81
CA VAL A 309 10.22 13.53 6.59
C VAL A 309 11.71 13.50 6.92
N ILE A 310 12.46 12.59 6.29
CA ILE A 310 13.91 12.48 6.39
C ILE A 310 14.55 12.74 5.02
N GLY A 311 15.47 13.69 4.97
CA GLY A 311 16.30 13.97 3.81
C GLY A 311 17.64 13.24 3.90
N MET A 312 17.82 12.21 3.07
CA MET A 312 19.07 11.47 2.98
C MET A 312 20.12 12.29 2.20
N PRO A 313 21.41 12.29 2.62
CA PRO A 313 22.46 13.09 2.00
C PRO A 313 22.99 12.45 0.70
N GLY A 314 22.09 12.28 -0.28
CA GLY A 314 22.33 11.58 -1.55
C GLY A 314 22.27 10.06 -1.44
N VAL A 315 22.33 9.39 -2.60
CA VAL A 315 22.22 7.93 -2.76
C VAL A 315 23.06 7.04 -1.85
N GLU A 316 24.18 7.54 -1.30
CA GLU A 316 25.08 6.76 -0.43
C GLU A 316 24.64 6.76 1.05
N GLY A 317 23.77 7.69 1.47
CA GLY A 317 23.32 7.82 2.87
C GLY A 317 22.68 6.55 3.45
N ARG A 318 22.82 6.33 4.76
CA ARG A 318 22.30 5.13 5.47
C ARG A 318 21.04 5.50 6.24
N VAL A 319 19.90 4.89 5.88
CA VAL A 319 18.60 5.14 6.53
C VAL A 319 18.69 4.74 8.03
N PRO A 320 18.23 5.59 8.96
CA PRO A 320 18.33 5.36 10.39
C PRO A 320 17.20 4.44 10.89
N TRP A 321 17.17 3.18 10.47
CA TRP A 321 16.05 2.26 10.74
C TRP A 321 15.66 2.13 12.22
N GLU A 322 16.63 2.22 13.13
CA GLU A 322 16.43 2.21 14.59
C GLU A 322 15.50 3.34 15.08
N SER A 323 15.46 4.49 14.40
CA SER A 323 14.56 5.62 14.72
C SER A 323 13.22 5.58 13.95
N LEU A 324 13.04 4.59 13.06
CA LEU A 324 11.81 4.34 12.29
C LEU A 324 11.00 3.15 12.83
N ALA A 325 11.50 2.55 13.92
CA ALA A 325 10.86 1.50 14.70
C ALA A 325 9.39 1.83 15.04
N GLY A 326 8.49 0.89 14.76
CA GLY A 326 7.04 0.98 14.98
C GLY A 326 6.24 1.67 13.87
N ARG A 327 6.89 2.32 12.89
CA ARG A 327 6.25 3.25 11.95
C ARG A 327 6.12 2.68 10.55
N ARG A 328 5.16 3.19 9.75
CA ARG A 328 5.12 2.98 8.29
C ARG A 328 6.13 3.92 7.63
N VAL A 329 6.92 3.40 6.68
CA VAL A 329 7.99 4.14 5.99
C VAL A 329 7.80 4.10 4.48
N TYR A 330 7.76 5.28 3.85
CA TYR A 330 7.81 5.43 2.41
C TYR A 330 9.23 5.81 1.97
N LEU A 331 9.76 5.16 0.94
CA LEU A 331 11.08 5.44 0.37
C LEU A 331 10.93 6.12 -1.00
N TYR A 332 11.58 7.26 -1.20
CA TYR A 332 11.62 7.99 -2.47
C TYR A 332 13.06 8.33 -2.87
N ALA A 333 13.37 8.21 -4.16
CA ALA A 333 14.61 8.71 -4.78
C ALA A 333 14.30 9.19 -6.20
N ASP A 334 15.21 9.97 -6.79
CA ASP A 334 14.98 10.61 -8.09
C ASP A 334 15.08 9.60 -9.27
N GLU A 335 14.57 9.98 -10.44
CA GLU A 335 14.33 9.08 -11.59
C GLU A 335 15.60 8.68 -12.38
N ASP A 336 16.72 8.42 -11.70
CA ASP A 336 18.00 8.02 -12.31
C ASP A 336 18.53 6.64 -11.83
N GLU A 337 19.62 6.18 -12.44
CA GLU A 337 20.27 4.90 -12.13
C GLU A 337 20.81 4.85 -10.69
N ARG A 338 21.16 5.99 -10.11
CA ARG A 338 21.66 6.11 -8.75
C ARG A 338 20.50 6.07 -7.75
N GLY A 339 19.41 6.79 -8.02
CA GLY A 339 18.21 6.80 -7.17
C GLY A 339 17.61 5.40 -7.03
N ARG A 340 17.50 4.66 -8.15
CA ARG A 340 17.11 3.24 -8.14
C ARG A 340 18.06 2.38 -7.30
N THR A 341 19.37 2.57 -7.48
CA THR A 341 20.41 1.91 -6.66
C THR A 341 20.27 2.24 -5.17
N ALA A 342 19.87 3.46 -4.82
CA ALA A 342 19.63 3.88 -3.44
C ALA A 342 18.42 3.14 -2.83
N LEU A 343 17.29 3.09 -3.53
CA LEU A 343 16.08 2.40 -3.10
C LEU A 343 16.33 0.90 -2.90
N GLU A 344 16.97 0.22 -3.86
CA GLU A 344 17.34 -1.20 -3.71
C GLU A 344 18.22 -1.43 -2.47
N ARG A 345 19.22 -0.57 -2.25
CA ARG A 345 20.15 -0.67 -1.13
C ARG A 345 19.50 -0.34 0.21
N TRP A 346 18.50 0.54 0.25
CA TRP A 346 17.71 0.85 1.45
C TRP A 346 16.73 -0.29 1.79
N LEU A 347 16.02 -0.85 0.79
CA LEU A 347 15.19 -2.06 0.97
C LEU A 347 16.02 -3.27 1.42
N GLN A 348 17.22 -3.45 0.87
CA GLN A 348 18.16 -4.50 1.30
C GLN A 348 18.71 -4.26 2.71
N ALA A 349 18.77 -3.01 3.19
CA ALA A 349 19.13 -2.73 4.58
C ALA A 349 17.97 -3.11 5.52
N ALA A 350 16.74 -2.66 5.23
CA ALA A 350 15.54 -2.99 6.01
C ALA A 350 15.32 -4.52 6.15
N SER A 351 15.53 -5.28 5.07
CA SER A 351 15.39 -6.74 5.12
C SER A 351 16.56 -7.46 5.81
N ARG A 352 17.79 -6.92 5.79
CA ARG A 352 18.95 -7.59 6.42
C ARG A 352 18.96 -7.52 7.94
N ASP A 353 18.43 -6.46 8.55
CA ASP A 353 18.38 -6.36 10.02
C ASP A 353 17.47 -7.43 10.67
N THR A 354 16.53 -8.02 9.92
CA THR A 354 15.76 -9.21 10.35
C THR A 354 16.66 -10.42 10.69
N SER A 355 17.83 -10.52 10.06
CA SER A 355 18.71 -11.69 10.17
C SER A 355 19.70 -11.62 11.33
N PHE A 356 19.92 -10.44 11.93
CA PHE A 356 20.91 -10.24 12.99
C PHE A 356 20.28 -10.33 14.39
N ALA A 357 19.05 -9.81 14.55
CA ALA A 357 18.30 -9.86 15.82
C ALA A 357 18.06 -11.31 16.32
N ALA A 358 17.89 -12.27 15.40
CA ALA A 358 17.65 -13.68 15.71
C ALA A 358 18.81 -14.41 16.44
N ARG A 359 19.95 -13.73 16.71
CA ARG A 359 21.15 -14.35 17.32
C ARG A 359 21.50 -13.84 18.73
N ARG A 360 20.78 -12.87 19.29
CA ARG A 360 20.93 -12.42 20.70
C ARG A 360 19.55 -12.23 21.32
N GLY A 361 19.13 -13.21 22.13
CA GLY A 361 17.81 -13.22 22.76
C GLY A 361 17.66 -12.21 23.89
N GLY A 362 17.44 -10.94 23.55
CA GLY A 362 17.03 -9.88 24.47
C GLY A 362 15.65 -9.35 24.11
N GLU A 363 14.67 -9.52 24.99
CA GLU A 363 13.23 -9.34 24.70
C GLU A 363 12.77 -7.87 24.55
N HIS A 364 13.70 -6.90 24.48
CA HIS A 364 13.40 -5.46 24.57
C HIS A 364 13.88 -4.58 23.41
N LEU A 365 14.36 -5.13 22.29
CA LEU A 365 14.84 -4.32 21.14
C LEU A 365 14.42 -4.85 19.76
N ALA A 366 13.19 -5.37 19.66
CA ALA A 366 12.58 -5.88 18.42
C ALA A 366 11.46 -4.98 17.86
N ALA A 367 11.60 -3.66 17.98
CA ALA A 367 10.64 -2.69 17.47
C ALA A 367 10.78 -2.53 15.93
N ARG A 368 10.03 -3.34 15.18
CA ARG A 368 10.04 -3.41 13.71
C ARG A 368 9.55 -2.09 13.10
N ALA A 369 10.14 -1.60 12.01
CA ALA A 369 9.39 -0.75 11.08
C ALA A 369 8.19 -1.57 10.58
N ALA A 370 6.97 -1.04 10.72
CA ALA A 370 5.75 -1.85 10.65
C ALA A 370 5.36 -2.20 9.20
N ASP A 371 5.74 -1.35 8.25
CA ASP A 371 5.41 -1.46 6.83
C ASP A 371 6.39 -0.55 6.06
N VAL A 372 7.05 -1.05 5.01
CA VAL A 372 8.08 -0.32 4.26
C VAL A 372 7.85 -0.47 2.76
N ALA A 373 7.57 0.63 2.08
CA ALA A 373 7.24 0.63 0.65
C ALA A 373 8.00 1.72 -0.13
N THR A 374 8.38 1.42 -1.38
CA THR A 374 8.94 2.41 -2.31
C THR A 374 7.82 3.16 -3.03
N LEU A 375 7.99 4.48 -3.17
CA LEU A 375 7.19 5.29 -4.05
C LEU A 375 7.74 5.20 -5.48
N GLU A 376 6.86 5.12 -6.47
CA GLU A 376 7.25 5.36 -7.87
C GLU A 376 7.73 6.81 -8.06
N PRO A 377 8.54 7.09 -9.09
CA PRO A 377 9.00 8.45 -9.39
C PRO A 377 7.85 9.46 -9.56
N LEU A 378 8.10 10.73 -9.26
CA LEU A 378 7.14 11.82 -9.53
C LEU A 378 6.75 11.83 -11.02
N GLY A 379 7.73 11.59 -11.89
CA GLY A 379 7.55 11.34 -13.33
C GLY A 379 8.08 12.47 -14.20
N GLY A 380 8.45 12.14 -15.43
CA GLY A 380 9.03 13.11 -16.37
C GLY A 380 10.45 13.54 -16.01
N GLY A 381 11.14 12.81 -15.12
CA GLY A 381 12.52 13.09 -14.74
C GLY A 381 12.73 14.30 -13.80
N LEU A 382 11.68 14.83 -13.17
CA LEU A 382 11.76 15.97 -12.25
C LEU A 382 12.02 15.53 -10.80
N ASP A 383 12.93 16.22 -10.09
CA ASP A 383 13.04 16.11 -8.62
C ASP A 383 11.86 16.81 -7.90
N ALA A 384 11.72 16.62 -6.59
CA ALA A 384 10.61 17.21 -5.83
C ALA A 384 10.67 18.76 -5.77
N CYS A 385 11.86 19.34 -5.81
CA CYS A 385 12.06 20.79 -5.89
C CYS A 385 11.63 21.33 -7.25
N GLU A 386 11.95 20.62 -8.33
CA GLU A 386 11.64 20.95 -9.72
C GLU A 386 10.14 20.78 -10.00
N TRP A 387 9.51 19.71 -9.50
CA TRP A 387 8.07 19.51 -9.58
C TRP A 387 7.28 20.61 -8.87
N ALA A 388 7.61 20.91 -7.59
CA ALA A 388 6.94 21.98 -6.86
C ALA A 388 7.23 23.38 -7.43
N HIS A 389 8.37 23.58 -8.12
CA HIS A 389 8.62 24.82 -8.85
C HIS A 389 7.80 24.94 -10.14
N ALA A 390 7.70 23.87 -10.92
CA ALA A 390 7.03 23.88 -12.22
C ALA A 390 5.50 23.75 -12.12
N GLN A 391 4.98 23.07 -11.09
CA GLN A 391 3.56 22.73 -10.93
C GLN A 391 2.94 23.19 -9.60
N GLY A 392 3.72 23.76 -8.69
CA GLY A 392 3.26 24.20 -7.37
C GLY A 392 3.22 23.10 -6.31
N GLN A 393 3.21 23.51 -5.04
CA GLN A 393 3.23 22.60 -3.89
C GLN A 393 1.97 21.72 -3.79
N GLU A 394 0.79 22.22 -4.18
CA GLU A 394 -0.44 21.42 -4.15
C GLU A 394 -0.39 20.26 -5.18
N SER A 395 0.24 20.46 -6.34
CA SER A 395 0.50 19.37 -7.30
C SER A 395 1.47 18.34 -6.71
N LEU A 396 2.57 18.78 -6.08
CA LEU A 396 3.51 17.85 -5.42
C LEU A 396 2.83 17.05 -4.30
N LYS A 397 2.01 17.71 -3.47
CA LYS A 397 1.21 17.11 -2.39
C LYS A 397 0.27 16.04 -2.92
N VAL A 398 -0.57 16.37 -3.90
CA VAL A 398 -1.50 15.41 -4.53
C VAL A 398 -0.74 14.25 -5.16
N ARG A 399 0.39 14.50 -5.84
CA ARG A 399 1.22 13.46 -6.45
C ARG A 399 1.84 12.54 -5.39
N LEU A 400 2.44 13.08 -4.33
CA LEU A 400 3.04 12.30 -3.24
C LEU A 400 2.00 11.47 -2.48
N LEU A 401 0.83 12.04 -2.17
CA LEU A 401 -0.27 11.30 -1.53
C LEU A 401 -0.78 10.17 -2.44
N THR A 402 -0.98 10.43 -3.73
CA THR A 402 -1.36 9.41 -4.72
C THR A 402 -0.33 8.29 -4.80
N LEU A 403 0.97 8.61 -4.74
CA LEU A 403 2.05 7.62 -4.72
C LEU A 403 2.05 6.79 -3.43
N MET A 404 1.80 7.41 -2.27
CA MET A 404 1.67 6.71 -0.98
C MET A 404 0.45 5.78 -0.94
N GLU A 405 -0.70 6.22 -1.46
CA GLU A 405 -1.91 5.40 -1.63
C GLU A 405 -1.73 4.25 -2.64
N GLY A 406 -0.89 4.44 -3.66
CA GLY A 406 -0.44 3.36 -4.54
C GLY A 406 0.43 2.35 -3.81
N ALA A 407 1.45 2.83 -3.10
CA ALA A 407 2.40 2.00 -2.36
C ALA A 407 1.76 1.18 -1.23
N CYS A 408 0.71 1.70 -0.58
CA CYS A 408 -0.08 0.97 0.43
C CYS A 408 -0.73 -0.33 -0.10
N ARG A 409 -0.92 -0.47 -1.42
CA ARG A 409 -1.53 -1.65 -2.05
C ARG A 409 -0.54 -2.80 -2.28
N CYS A 410 0.74 -2.59 -1.95
CA CYS A 410 1.85 -3.47 -2.31
C CYS A 410 2.71 -3.92 -1.10
N SER A 411 2.11 -4.09 0.09
CA SER A 411 2.81 -4.66 1.25
C SER A 411 2.81 -6.22 1.18
N PRO A 412 3.88 -6.94 1.59
CA PRO A 412 4.07 -8.34 1.19
C PRO A 412 3.26 -9.40 1.97
N ASP A 413 2.76 -9.08 3.16
CA ASP A 413 2.15 -10.07 4.07
C ASP A 413 0.65 -10.27 3.80
N GLY A 414 0.32 -11.05 2.77
CA GLY A 414 -1.07 -11.26 2.34
C GLY A 414 -1.31 -12.41 1.34
N GLU A 415 -0.82 -13.62 1.62
CA GLU A 415 -1.04 -14.76 0.72
C GLU A 415 -2.53 -15.15 0.54
N ALA A 416 -2.87 -15.48 -0.71
CA ALA A 416 -4.05 -16.27 -1.11
C ALA A 416 -5.46 -15.64 -0.98
N ALA A 417 -5.60 -14.34 -1.24
CA ALA A 417 -6.83 -13.80 -1.85
C ALA A 417 -6.69 -13.75 -3.39
N HIS A 418 -7.73 -14.15 -4.13
CA HIS A 418 -7.72 -14.13 -5.61
C HIS A 418 -7.88 -12.71 -6.19
N GLN A 419 -6.85 -11.87 -6.08
CA GLN A 419 -6.80 -10.62 -6.83
C GLN A 419 -6.47 -10.90 -8.31
N ALA A 420 -7.30 -10.36 -9.21
CA ALA A 420 -7.01 -10.36 -10.64
C ALA A 420 -5.86 -9.39 -10.96
N PRO A 421 -5.00 -9.68 -11.96
CA PRO A 421 -3.87 -8.82 -12.29
C PRO A 421 -4.34 -7.41 -12.64
N HIS A 422 -3.81 -6.41 -11.92
CA HIS A 422 -4.16 -5.02 -12.12
C HIS A 422 -3.71 -4.55 -13.51
N ARG A 423 -4.69 -4.24 -14.37
CA ARG A 423 -4.50 -3.52 -15.63
C ARG A 423 -4.58 -2.01 -15.35
N GLN A 424 -3.74 -1.20 -15.97
CA GLN A 424 -3.76 0.26 -15.86
C GLN A 424 -4.75 0.84 -16.89
N ASP A 425 -5.37 2.00 -16.66
CA ASP A 425 -6.46 2.51 -17.53
C ASP A 425 -6.04 2.74 -19.01
N GLU A 426 -4.75 2.76 -19.35
CA GLU A 426 -4.25 2.73 -20.73
C GLU A 426 -4.20 1.34 -21.40
N ASP A 427 -4.52 0.26 -20.67
CA ASP A 427 -4.48 -1.13 -21.14
C ASP A 427 -5.83 -1.62 -21.73
N TRP A 428 -6.85 -0.74 -21.79
CA TRP A 428 -8.16 -1.09 -22.35
C TRP A 428 -8.63 -0.14 -23.47
N PRO A 429 -9.05 -0.67 -24.64
CA PRO A 429 -8.99 -2.08 -25.04
C PRO A 429 -7.53 -2.54 -25.20
N PRO A 430 -7.24 -3.84 -25.04
CA PRO A 430 -5.87 -4.33 -25.07
C PRO A 430 -5.24 -4.04 -26.43
N LYS A 431 -4.11 -3.31 -26.41
CA LYS A 431 -3.31 -2.90 -27.57
C LYS A 431 -2.94 -4.16 -28.38
N ARG A 432 -3.72 -4.47 -29.44
CA ARG A 432 -3.73 -5.78 -30.10
C ARG A 432 -2.38 -6.06 -30.78
N GLY A 433 -1.63 -7.05 -30.29
CA GLY A 433 -0.30 -7.40 -30.80
C GLY A 433 -0.25 -7.97 -32.22
N ALA A 434 -1.40 -8.07 -32.90
CA ALA A 434 -1.52 -8.38 -34.31
C ALA A 434 -2.76 -7.68 -34.89
N VAL A 435 -2.53 -6.69 -35.76
CA VAL A 435 -3.53 -6.24 -36.73
C VAL A 435 -3.60 -7.30 -37.83
N SER A 436 -4.81 -7.62 -38.31
CA SER A 436 -4.99 -8.51 -39.45
C SER A 436 -4.18 -8.00 -40.65
N PRO A 437 -3.32 -8.82 -41.29
CA PRO A 437 -2.53 -8.39 -42.45
C PRO A 437 -3.38 -8.18 -43.72
N PHE A 438 -4.69 -8.41 -43.64
CA PHE A 438 -5.65 -8.24 -44.73
C PHE A 438 -6.68 -7.18 -44.34
N LEU A 439 -6.94 -6.20 -45.21
CA LEU A 439 -7.90 -5.12 -44.94
C LEU A 439 -9.37 -5.55 -45.06
N ASP A 440 -9.64 -6.69 -45.69
CA ASP A 440 -10.93 -7.14 -46.20
C ASP A 440 -11.35 -8.52 -45.67
N THR A 441 -11.27 -8.68 -44.34
CA THR A 441 -11.60 -9.92 -43.63
C THR A 441 -12.42 -9.64 -42.37
N GLU A 442 -13.17 -10.63 -41.89
CA GLU A 442 -13.84 -10.60 -40.58
C GLU A 442 -12.84 -10.30 -39.43
N GLY A 443 -11.58 -10.75 -39.56
CA GLY A 443 -10.51 -10.41 -38.62
C GLY A 443 -10.17 -8.92 -38.61
N ALA A 444 -10.06 -8.30 -39.79
CA ALA A 444 -9.87 -6.85 -39.93
C ALA A 444 -11.04 -6.04 -39.38
N ASN A 445 -12.25 -6.56 -39.54
CA ASN A 445 -13.44 -5.95 -38.94
C ASN A 445 -13.46 -6.13 -37.42
N ALA A 446 -12.93 -7.22 -36.88
CA ALA A 446 -12.73 -7.36 -35.45
C ALA A 446 -11.67 -6.36 -34.92
N ASP A 447 -10.60 -6.10 -35.66
CA ASP A 447 -9.65 -5.02 -35.33
C ASP A 447 -10.33 -3.66 -35.30
N ARG A 448 -11.15 -3.34 -36.31
CA ARG A 448 -11.97 -2.10 -36.35
C ARG A 448 -12.92 -1.99 -35.16
N ILE A 449 -13.62 -3.07 -34.78
CA ILE A 449 -14.49 -3.08 -33.60
C ILE A 449 -13.68 -2.80 -32.33
N VAL A 450 -12.52 -3.45 -32.16
CA VAL A 450 -11.62 -3.22 -31.01
C VAL A 450 -11.12 -1.78 -30.99
N GLN A 451 -10.69 -1.24 -32.13
CA GLN A 451 -10.12 0.11 -32.25
C GLN A 451 -11.14 1.22 -32.03
N HIS A 452 -12.35 1.11 -32.60
CA HIS A 452 -13.35 2.19 -32.56
C HIS A 452 -14.37 2.06 -31.43
N PHE A 453 -14.61 0.85 -30.92
CA PHE A 453 -15.65 0.58 -29.92
C PHE A 453 -15.17 -0.21 -28.70
N GLY A 454 -13.98 -0.82 -28.75
CA GLY A 454 -13.47 -1.68 -27.68
C GLY A 454 -13.28 -0.97 -26.33
N ALA A 455 -13.13 0.35 -26.33
CA ALA A 455 -13.06 1.15 -25.11
C ALA A 455 -14.37 1.10 -24.29
N ASP A 456 -15.51 0.81 -24.92
CA ASP A 456 -16.85 0.81 -24.29
C ASP A 456 -17.54 -0.56 -24.40
N LEU A 457 -16.80 -1.59 -24.81
CA LEU A 457 -17.30 -2.95 -25.02
C LEU A 457 -16.38 -3.99 -24.36
N ALA A 458 -16.99 -4.92 -23.63
CA ALA A 458 -16.34 -6.10 -23.08
C ALA A 458 -17.22 -7.34 -23.27
N HIS A 459 -16.64 -8.54 -23.24
CA HIS A 459 -17.37 -9.79 -23.44
C HIS A 459 -16.97 -10.84 -22.41
N VAL A 460 -17.97 -11.45 -21.78
CA VAL A 460 -17.79 -12.48 -20.76
C VAL A 460 -18.33 -13.81 -21.28
N GLU A 461 -17.45 -14.80 -21.31
CA GLU A 461 -17.74 -16.12 -21.88
C GLU A 461 -18.92 -16.81 -21.17
N GLY A 462 -19.93 -17.20 -21.95
CA GLY A 462 -21.18 -17.76 -21.43
C GLY A 462 -22.14 -16.74 -20.79
N GLN A 463 -21.81 -15.45 -20.75
CA GLN A 463 -22.64 -14.40 -20.13
C GLN A 463 -22.96 -13.21 -21.05
N GLY A 464 -22.34 -13.13 -22.23
CA GLY A 464 -22.64 -12.13 -23.27
C GLY A 464 -21.79 -10.88 -23.20
N TRP A 465 -22.26 -9.83 -23.89
CA TRP A 465 -21.59 -8.53 -23.95
C TRP A 465 -21.95 -7.61 -22.78
N LEU A 466 -20.93 -6.88 -22.35
CA LEU A 466 -20.98 -5.73 -21.45
C LEU A 466 -20.74 -4.46 -22.27
N VAL A 467 -21.50 -3.41 -21.96
CA VAL A 467 -21.36 -2.06 -22.55
C VAL A 467 -21.11 -1.07 -21.41
N TRP A 468 -20.23 -0.10 -21.63
CA TRP A 468 -19.99 0.95 -20.63
C TRP A 468 -21.14 1.97 -20.60
N ALA A 469 -21.88 2.02 -19.50
CA ALA A 469 -23.02 2.91 -19.29
C ALA A 469 -22.64 4.30 -18.73
N GLY A 470 -21.38 4.72 -18.92
CA GLY A 470 -20.83 5.97 -18.38
C GLY A 470 -20.30 5.85 -16.94
N THR A 471 -20.95 5.06 -16.08
CA THR A 471 -20.58 4.88 -14.66
C THR A 471 -20.18 3.44 -14.29
N HIS A 472 -20.69 2.45 -15.01
CA HIS A 472 -20.51 1.02 -14.75
C HIS A 472 -20.70 0.20 -16.04
N TRP A 473 -20.43 -1.10 -15.99
CA TRP A 473 -20.62 -2.02 -17.11
C TRP A 473 -22.01 -2.70 -17.06
N GLU A 474 -22.88 -2.39 -18.02
CA GLU A 474 -24.21 -2.99 -18.16
C GLU A 474 -24.20 -4.19 -19.13
N ARG A 475 -24.95 -5.25 -18.83
CA ARG A 475 -25.06 -6.46 -19.67
C ARG A 475 -26.07 -6.24 -20.80
N SER A 476 -25.61 -6.05 -22.03
CA SER A 476 -26.50 -5.81 -23.18
C SER A 476 -25.89 -6.25 -24.53
N ASP A 477 -26.20 -7.48 -24.93
CA ASP A 477 -25.93 -7.97 -26.30
C ASP A 477 -26.60 -7.11 -27.37
N ALA A 478 -27.78 -6.52 -27.06
CA ALA A 478 -28.53 -5.70 -27.99
C ALA A 478 -27.81 -4.37 -28.31
N VAL A 479 -27.36 -3.64 -27.29
CA VAL A 479 -26.63 -2.38 -27.47
C VAL A 479 -25.24 -2.64 -28.08
N ALA A 480 -24.55 -3.71 -27.67
CA ALA A 480 -23.30 -4.11 -28.31
C ALA A 480 -23.47 -4.38 -29.82
N LEU A 481 -24.55 -5.07 -30.21
CA LEU A 481 -24.87 -5.31 -31.63
C LEU A 481 -25.29 -4.05 -32.38
N GLU A 482 -25.96 -3.08 -31.75
CA GLU A 482 -26.29 -1.79 -32.38
C GLU A 482 -25.04 -0.95 -32.64
N ILE A 483 -24.11 -0.89 -31.68
CA ILE A 483 -22.81 -0.24 -31.85
C ILE A 483 -22.04 -0.89 -33.02
N MET A 484 -21.98 -2.22 -33.06
CA MET A 484 -21.28 -2.97 -34.11
C MET A 484 -21.95 -2.90 -35.49
N GLN A 485 -23.24 -2.56 -35.59
CA GLN A 485 -23.90 -2.28 -36.88
C GLN A 485 -23.37 -1.00 -37.57
N ARG A 486 -22.55 -0.19 -36.89
CA ARG A 486 -21.88 1.00 -37.45
C ARG A 486 -20.55 0.67 -38.15
N LEU A 487 -20.17 -0.60 -38.19
CA LEU A 487 -18.95 -1.11 -38.84
C LEU A 487 -18.88 -0.87 -40.36
N PRO A 488 -19.95 -1.06 -41.17
CA PRO A 488 -19.88 -0.81 -42.62
C PRO A 488 -19.52 0.65 -42.96
N GLN A 489 -19.97 1.60 -42.14
CA GLN A 489 -19.70 3.03 -42.30
C GLN A 489 -18.24 3.36 -41.99
N LEU A 490 -17.62 2.70 -41.00
CA LEU A 490 -16.18 2.82 -40.72
C LEU A 490 -15.33 2.31 -41.90
N VAL A 491 -15.65 1.12 -42.43
CA VAL A 491 -14.95 0.56 -43.60
C VAL A 491 -15.11 1.45 -44.84
N LEU A 492 -16.28 2.08 -45.01
CA LEU A 492 -16.52 3.07 -46.07
C LEU A 492 -15.71 4.36 -45.86
N GLN A 493 -15.58 4.84 -44.62
CA GLN A 493 -14.77 6.02 -44.30
C GLN A 493 -13.28 5.79 -44.60
N GLU A 494 -12.73 4.62 -44.24
CA GLU A 494 -11.37 4.23 -44.65
C GLU A 494 -11.21 4.16 -46.18
N ALA A 495 -12.24 3.68 -46.89
CA ALA A 495 -12.23 3.60 -48.35
C ALA A 495 -12.16 5.00 -49.00
N LEU A 496 -12.86 5.97 -48.45
CA LEU A 496 -12.84 7.37 -48.90
C LEU A 496 -11.48 8.02 -48.61
N GLN A 497 -10.97 7.89 -47.38
CA GLN A 497 -9.66 8.42 -46.97
C GLN A 497 -8.51 7.85 -47.83
N ALA A 498 -8.55 6.54 -48.13
CA ALA A 498 -7.59 5.92 -49.06
C ALA A 498 -7.71 6.48 -50.49
N GLY A 499 -8.90 6.90 -50.92
CA GLY A 499 -9.12 7.56 -52.21
C GLY A 499 -8.52 8.97 -52.23
N GLU A 500 -8.75 9.76 -51.18
CA GLU A 500 -8.19 11.10 -51.00
C GLU A 500 -6.65 11.09 -50.91
N ALA A 501 -6.07 10.05 -50.30
CA ALA A 501 -4.63 9.80 -50.25
C ALA A 501 -4.03 9.27 -51.57
N GLY A 502 -4.84 9.02 -52.60
CA GLY A 502 -4.42 8.47 -53.89
C GLY A 502 -4.19 6.96 -53.92
N GLU A 503 -4.39 6.24 -52.81
CA GLU A 503 -4.28 4.79 -52.66
C GLU A 503 -5.48 4.06 -53.33
N THR A 504 -5.61 4.24 -54.64
CA THR A 504 -6.81 3.88 -55.43
C THR A 504 -7.19 2.40 -55.33
N GLU A 505 -6.22 1.49 -55.33
CA GLU A 505 -6.48 0.05 -55.19
C GLU A 505 -7.06 -0.30 -53.81
N LYS A 506 -6.46 0.25 -52.74
CA LYS A 506 -6.92 0.11 -51.34
C LYS A 506 -8.32 0.68 -51.17
N SER A 507 -8.59 1.87 -51.73
CA SER A 507 -9.91 2.50 -51.74
C SER A 507 -10.97 1.59 -52.38
N GLN A 508 -10.74 1.09 -53.61
CA GLN A 508 -11.67 0.18 -54.28
C GLN A 508 -11.86 -1.15 -53.53
N LYS A 509 -10.81 -1.64 -52.89
CA LYS A 509 -10.83 -2.88 -52.11
C LYS A 509 -11.66 -2.73 -50.83
N LEU A 510 -11.45 -1.65 -50.08
CA LEU A 510 -12.23 -1.31 -48.88
C LEU A 510 -13.70 -1.02 -49.21
N PHE A 511 -13.99 -0.30 -50.30
CA PHE A 511 -15.37 -0.02 -50.72
C PHE A 511 -16.16 -1.32 -51.00
N LYS A 512 -15.54 -2.29 -51.69
CA LYS A 512 -16.12 -3.63 -51.89
C LYS A 512 -16.25 -4.43 -50.59
N TRP A 513 -15.42 -4.16 -49.59
CA TRP A 513 -15.50 -4.78 -48.27
C TRP A 513 -16.58 -4.16 -47.38
N ALA A 514 -16.86 -2.85 -47.48
CA ALA A 514 -17.96 -2.20 -46.77
C ALA A 514 -19.32 -2.84 -47.15
N GLN A 515 -19.57 -3.04 -48.44
CA GLN A 515 -20.77 -3.71 -48.97
C GLN A 515 -20.92 -5.18 -48.52
N LYS A 516 -19.80 -5.86 -48.17
CA LYS A 516 -19.83 -7.20 -47.56
C LYS A 516 -20.06 -7.12 -46.05
N SER A 517 -19.49 -6.11 -45.40
CA SER A 517 -19.57 -5.90 -43.95
C SER A 517 -21.00 -5.57 -43.49
N ASP A 518 -21.83 -5.01 -44.36
CA ASP A 518 -23.27 -4.77 -44.13
C ASP A 518 -24.11 -6.06 -44.00
N ARG A 519 -23.53 -7.23 -44.27
CA ARG A 519 -24.22 -8.53 -44.16
C ARG A 519 -24.19 -9.04 -42.73
N LEU A 520 -25.36 -9.36 -42.17
CA LEU A 520 -25.51 -9.90 -40.81
C LEU A 520 -24.56 -11.07 -40.48
N SER A 521 -24.22 -11.95 -41.44
CA SER A 521 -23.25 -13.03 -41.25
C SER A 521 -21.82 -12.51 -41.04
N THR A 522 -21.38 -11.54 -41.86
CA THR A 522 -20.05 -10.93 -41.75
C THR A 522 -19.96 -10.04 -40.50
N VAL A 523 -21.02 -9.31 -40.13
CA VAL A 523 -21.10 -8.64 -38.82
C VAL A 523 -20.92 -9.65 -37.70
N ARG A 524 -21.77 -10.69 -37.61
CA ARG A 524 -21.71 -11.70 -36.53
C ARG A 524 -20.36 -12.39 -36.42
N ASN A 525 -19.74 -12.77 -37.53
CA ASN A 525 -18.41 -13.38 -37.51
C ASN A 525 -17.34 -12.40 -37.00
N SER A 526 -17.43 -11.11 -37.38
CA SER A 526 -16.54 -10.06 -36.88
C SER A 526 -16.74 -9.82 -35.36
N VAL A 527 -17.99 -9.83 -34.88
CA VAL A 527 -18.34 -9.76 -33.45
C VAL A 527 -17.68 -10.91 -32.68
N VAL A 528 -17.80 -12.15 -33.17
CA VAL A 528 -17.19 -13.34 -32.53
C VAL A 528 -15.66 -13.23 -32.47
N MET A 529 -15.01 -12.74 -33.53
CA MET A 529 -13.55 -12.52 -33.53
C MET A 529 -13.11 -11.33 -32.65
N ALA A 530 -13.97 -10.33 -32.43
CA ALA A 530 -13.72 -9.22 -31.51
C ALA A 530 -13.87 -9.66 -30.04
N SER A 531 -14.82 -10.56 -29.74
CA SER A 531 -15.10 -11.05 -28.38
C SER A 531 -13.90 -11.73 -27.71
N TRP A 532 -13.00 -12.30 -28.51
CA TRP A 532 -11.74 -12.89 -28.03
C TRP A 532 -10.70 -11.86 -27.57
N ALA A 533 -10.69 -10.67 -28.18
CA ALA A 533 -9.81 -9.56 -27.78
C ALA A 533 -10.41 -8.75 -26.62
N LEU A 534 -11.73 -8.54 -26.65
CA LEU A 534 -12.48 -7.83 -25.61
C LEU A 534 -12.91 -8.78 -24.46
N ARG A 535 -12.20 -9.89 -24.25
CA ARG A 535 -12.54 -10.91 -23.25
C ARG A 535 -12.23 -10.44 -21.84
N VAL A 536 -13.23 -10.50 -20.97
CA VAL A 536 -13.13 -10.29 -19.52
C VAL A 536 -13.58 -11.58 -18.83
N ARG A 537 -12.92 -11.94 -17.73
CA ARG A 537 -13.25 -13.12 -16.93
C ARG A 537 -14.32 -12.75 -15.91
N GLU A 538 -15.25 -13.66 -15.59
CA GLU A 538 -16.33 -13.37 -14.64
C GLU A 538 -15.80 -12.87 -13.27
N TRP A 539 -14.66 -13.38 -12.82
CA TRP A 539 -14.02 -12.99 -11.55
C TRP A 539 -13.24 -11.67 -11.59
N GLU A 540 -13.17 -11.00 -12.75
CA GLU A 540 -12.68 -9.61 -12.82
C GLU A 540 -13.81 -8.62 -12.50
N LEU A 541 -15.08 -9.02 -12.69
CA LEU A 541 -16.26 -8.19 -12.42
C LEU A 541 -16.50 -8.01 -10.91
N ASP A 542 -16.79 -6.77 -10.51
CA ASP A 542 -17.13 -6.38 -9.13
C ASP A 542 -16.11 -6.85 -8.06
N ALA A 543 -14.87 -7.15 -8.47
CA ALA A 543 -13.83 -7.74 -7.63
C ALA A 543 -13.25 -6.77 -6.57
N ARG A 544 -13.48 -5.46 -6.75
CA ARG A 544 -13.07 -4.39 -5.84
C ARG A 544 -14.10 -4.20 -4.73
N THR A 545 -14.05 -5.09 -3.74
CA THR A 545 -14.93 -5.09 -2.55
C THR A 545 -14.70 -3.90 -1.62
N ASP A 546 -13.56 -3.22 -1.76
CA ASP A 546 -13.14 -1.97 -1.11
C ASP A 546 -13.75 -0.72 -1.76
N GLU A 547 -14.32 -0.83 -2.95
CA GLU A 547 -14.93 0.30 -3.68
C GLU A 547 -16.46 0.20 -3.67
N LEU A 548 -17.15 1.34 -3.65
CA LEU A 548 -18.59 1.46 -3.77
C LEU A 548 -18.93 2.45 -4.89
N PRO A 549 -19.43 1.99 -6.05
CA PRO A 549 -19.86 2.87 -7.13
C PRO A 549 -21.20 3.53 -6.80
N LEU A 550 -21.26 4.83 -7.04
CA LEU A 550 -22.35 5.76 -6.74
C LEU A 550 -22.73 6.56 -7.99
N GLU A 551 -23.75 7.42 -7.91
CA GLU A 551 -24.18 8.21 -9.07
C GLU A 551 -23.13 9.27 -9.50
N ASN A 552 -22.37 9.81 -8.55
CA ASN A 552 -21.40 10.89 -8.76
C ASN A 552 -19.92 10.45 -8.69
N GLY A 553 -19.63 9.15 -8.65
CA GLY A 553 -18.26 8.63 -8.59
C GLY A 553 -18.16 7.24 -8.00
N VAL A 554 -16.94 6.86 -7.61
CA VAL A 554 -16.65 5.63 -6.86
C VAL A 554 -16.05 6.02 -5.51
N LEU A 555 -16.77 5.73 -4.44
CA LEU A 555 -16.30 5.92 -3.07
C LEU A 555 -15.35 4.76 -2.73
N ASN A 556 -14.08 5.06 -2.43
CA ASN A 556 -13.22 4.06 -1.81
C ASN A 556 -13.58 3.99 -0.31
N LEU A 557 -13.89 2.80 0.17
CA LEU A 557 -14.44 2.57 1.51
C LEU A 557 -13.37 2.57 2.61
N GLU A 558 -12.08 2.51 2.28
CA GLU A 558 -10.99 2.57 3.27
C GLU A 558 -10.57 4.02 3.56
N SER A 559 -10.40 4.84 2.52
CA SER A 559 -10.08 6.27 2.63
C SER A 559 -11.30 7.16 2.85
N LEU A 560 -12.49 6.66 2.52
CA LEU A 560 -13.77 7.40 2.47
C LEU A 560 -13.76 8.59 1.50
N THR A 561 -12.89 8.55 0.48
CA THR A 561 -12.79 9.58 -0.58
C THR A 561 -13.51 9.15 -1.85
N LEU A 562 -14.13 10.12 -2.53
CA LEU A 562 -14.85 9.92 -3.79
C LEU A 562 -13.91 10.15 -4.99
N GLY A 563 -13.67 9.10 -5.77
CA GLY A 563 -12.93 9.17 -7.03
C GLY A 563 -13.83 9.11 -8.27
N PRO A 564 -13.28 9.31 -9.48
CA PRO A 564 -14.03 9.15 -10.73
C PRO A 564 -14.34 7.68 -11.03
N HIS A 565 -15.35 7.47 -11.89
CA HIS A 565 -15.60 6.15 -12.49
C HIS A 565 -14.43 5.72 -13.38
N ARG A 566 -13.98 4.47 -13.22
CA ARG A 566 -12.90 3.86 -14.00
C ARG A 566 -13.39 2.57 -14.65
N LYS A 567 -13.14 2.43 -15.94
CA LYS A 567 -13.58 1.26 -16.73
C LYS A 567 -12.94 -0.03 -16.22
N LEU A 568 -11.64 0.00 -15.87
CA LEU A 568 -10.91 -1.16 -15.35
C LEU A 568 -11.15 -1.48 -13.87
N ALA A 569 -12.05 -0.76 -13.21
CA ALA A 569 -12.60 -1.20 -11.94
C ALA A 569 -13.64 -2.33 -12.11
N TRP A 570 -14.14 -2.56 -13.33
CA TRP A 570 -15.04 -3.67 -13.71
C TRP A 570 -16.33 -3.81 -12.87
N HIS A 571 -16.76 -2.71 -12.26
CA HIS A 571 -18.04 -2.61 -11.56
C HIS A 571 -19.22 -2.83 -12.53
N THR A 572 -20.14 -3.73 -12.20
CA THR A 572 -21.40 -3.97 -12.94
C THR A 572 -22.64 -3.50 -12.17
N HIS A 573 -22.44 -2.91 -10.99
CA HIS A 573 -23.47 -2.34 -10.14
C HIS A 573 -23.10 -0.90 -9.74
N VAL A 574 -24.11 -0.06 -9.51
CA VAL A 574 -23.97 1.32 -9.03
C VAL A 574 -25.15 1.66 -8.13
N LEU A 575 -24.94 2.40 -7.03
CA LEU A 575 -26.04 2.96 -6.25
C LEU A 575 -26.56 4.22 -6.96
N PRO A 576 -27.89 4.36 -7.19
CA PRO A 576 -28.50 5.52 -7.86
C PRO A 576 -28.68 6.70 -6.87
N HIS A 577 -27.61 6.99 -6.14
CA HIS A 577 -27.52 7.99 -5.08
C HIS A 577 -26.14 8.65 -5.18
N PRO A 578 -26.03 9.99 -5.25
CA PRO A 578 -24.75 10.66 -5.10
C PRO A 578 -24.33 10.67 -3.63
N TYR A 579 -23.03 10.75 -3.36
CA TYR A 579 -22.49 10.97 -2.02
C TYR A 579 -22.01 12.41 -1.86
N ASP A 580 -22.50 13.05 -0.81
CA ASP A 580 -22.00 14.30 -0.23
C ASP A 580 -21.79 14.05 1.27
N PRO A 581 -20.55 14.15 1.81
CA PRO A 581 -20.28 13.90 3.23
C PRO A 581 -20.92 14.94 4.17
N TYR A 582 -21.51 16.02 3.65
CA TYR A 582 -22.18 17.06 4.43
C TYR A 582 -23.72 17.00 4.35
N ALA A 583 -24.29 16.02 3.65
CA ALA A 583 -25.75 15.90 3.52
C ALA A 583 -26.40 15.38 4.82
N GLU A 584 -27.45 16.07 5.28
CA GLU A 584 -28.23 15.71 6.47
C GLU A 584 -29.42 14.80 6.14
N CYS A 585 -29.89 14.01 7.11
CA CYS A 585 -31.12 13.21 7.01
C CYS A 585 -32.01 13.32 8.28
N PRO A 586 -32.53 14.51 8.59
CA PRO A 586 -33.20 14.78 9.87
C PRO A 586 -34.50 13.99 10.09
N ARG A 587 -35.21 13.51 9.04
CA ARG A 587 -36.37 12.63 9.21
C ARG A 587 -35.94 11.20 9.51
N TRP A 588 -34.85 10.71 8.92
CA TRP A 588 -34.25 9.41 9.23
C TRP A 588 -33.68 9.36 10.64
N GLU A 589 -32.91 10.36 11.06
CA GLU A 589 -32.37 10.42 12.42
C GLU A 589 -33.50 10.47 13.47
N ARG A 590 -34.50 11.35 13.26
CA ARG A 590 -35.72 11.36 14.10
C ARG A 590 -36.47 10.04 14.08
N PHE A 591 -36.55 9.35 12.94
CA PHE A 591 -37.18 8.02 12.87
C PHE A 591 -36.42 7.01 13.75
N LEU A 592 -35.09 7.03 13.71
CA LEU A 592 -34.26 6.18 14.58
C LEU A 592 -34.42 6.53 16.06
N GLU A 593 -34.52 7.80 16.43
CA GLU A 593 -34.88 8.21 17.80
C GLU A 593 -36.27 7.69 18.23
N GLU A 594 -37.26 7.74 17.33
CA GLU A 594 -38.62 7.24 17.59
C GLU A 594 -38.68 5.72 17.81
N VAL A 595 -37.78 4.92 17.21
CA VAL A 595 -37.83 3.44 17.25
C VAL A 595 -36.71 2.79 18.09
N LEU A 596 -35.61 3.49 18.33
CA LEU A 596 -34.46 3.08 19.15
C LEU A 596 -34.05 4.25 20.09
N PRO A 597 -34.71 4.43 21.26
CA PRO A 597 -34.45 5.58 22.13
C PRO A 597 -33.06 5.61 22.80
N ASP A 598 -32.39 4.45 22.95
CA ASP A 598 -31.00 4.39 23.43
C ASP A 598 -30.01 4.88 22.35
N GLU A 599 -29.25 5.91 22.68
CA GLU A 599 -28.24 6.51 21.80
C GLU A 599 -27.10 5.54 21.48
N ASN A 600 -26.68 4.70 22.44
CA ASN A 600 -25.63 3.70 22.22
C ASN A 600 -26.10 2.65 21.21
N LEU A 601 -27.36 2.25 21.30
CA LEU A 601 -28.00 1.36 20.34
C LEU A 601 -28.15 2.01 18.95
N ARG A 602 -28.48 3.31 18.87
CA ARG A 602 -28.46 4.04 17.58
C ARG A 602 -27.05 4.10 16.98
N ARG A 603 -26.03 4.44 17.77
CA ARG A 603 -24.61 4.45 17.33
C ARG A 603 -24.17 3.07 16.84
N TYR A 604 -24.51 2.00 17.57
CA TYR A 604 -24.23 0.62 17.16
C TYR A 604 -24.92 0.28 15.83
N VAL A 605 -26.20 0.60 15.68
CA VAL A 605 -26.95 0.35 14.44
C VAL A 605 -26.37 1.15 13.27
N GLN A 606 -25.93 2.39 13.48
CA GLN A 606 -25.23 3.17 12.46
C GLN A 606 -23.90 2.50 12.06
N LYS A 607 -23.07 2.06 13.02
CA LYS A 607 -21.85 1.29 12.74
C LYS A 607 -22.13 -0.02 12.01
N ALA A 608 -23.20 -0.73 12.36
CA ALA A 608 -23.62 -1.97 11.70
C ALA A 608 -24.09 -1.75 10.25
N VAL A 609 -24.79 -0.65 9.96
CA VAL A 609 -25.19 -0.28 8.58
C VAL A 609 -23.98 0.18 7.77
N GLY A 610 -23.06 0.95 8.36
CA GLY A 610 -21.81 1.34 7.73
C GLY A 610 -20.91 0.14 7.40
N TYR A 611 -20.72 -0.76 8.36
CA TYR A 611 -20.07 -2.06 8.14
C TYR A 611 -20.77 -2.90 7.04
N SER A 612 -22.10 -2.76 6.89
CA SER A 612 -22.84 -3.42 5.81
C SER A 612 -22.45 -2.93 4.40
N LEU A 613 -21.85 -1.73 4.24
CA LEU A 613 -21.35 -1.20 2.96
C LEU A 613 -20.11 -1.94 2.42
N LEU A 614 -19.32 -2.56 3.31
CA LEU A 614 -18.11 -3.31 2.92
C LEU A 614 -18.46 -4.55 2.11
N GLY A 615 -17.51 -5.05 1.29
CA GLY A 615 -17.66 -6.32 0.57
C GLY A 615 -17.06 -7.54 1.29
N ASP A 616 -16.74 -7.48 2.58
CA ASP A 616 -16.25 -8.61 3.39
C ASP A 616 -17.20 -8.97 4.56
N ASN A 617 -16.85 -9.95 5.39
CA ASN A 617 -17.70 -10.41 6.50
C ASN A 617 -16.94 -10.51 7.84
N ARG A 618 -15.88 -9.72 8.04
CA ARG A 618 -14.84 -9.89 9.09
C ARG A 618 -15.33 -10.00 10.53
N GLU A 619 -16.50 -9.42 10.86
CA GLU A 619 -17.10 -9.50 12.20
C GLU A 619 -17.80 -10.86 12.48
N HIS A 620 -18.11 -11.64 11.44
CA HIS A 620 -18.82 -12.93 11.48
C HIS A 620 -20.28 -12.84 12.00
N VAL A 621 -20.95 -11.69 11.87
CA VAL A 621 -22.24 -11.39 12.52
C VAL A 621 -23.50 -11.45 11.63
N ILE A 622 -24.65 -11.63 12.29
CA ILE A 622 -26.01 -11.46 11.76
C ILE A 622 -26.77 -10.52 12.70
N PHE A 623 -27.47 -9.54 12.13
CA PHE A 623 -28.26 -8.55 12.87
C PHE A 623 -29.73 -8.98 12.93
N LEU A 624 -30.23 -9.26 14.13
CA LEU A 624 -31.58 -9.77 14.37
C LEU A 624 -32.43 -8.68 15.04
N CYS A 625 -33.22 -7.97 14.25
CA CYS A 625 -34.13 -6.92 14.70
C CYS A 625 -35.40 -7.53 15.30
N TYR A 626 -35.57 -7.41 16.62
CA TYR A 626 -36.66 -8.06 17.38
C TYR A 626 -37.60 -7.07 18.06
N GLY A 627 -38.86 -7.44 18.24
CA GLY A 627 -39.85 -6.65 18.99
C GLY A 627 -41.30 -7.01 18.64
N SER A 628 -42.24 -6.64 19.51
CA SER A 628 -43.67 -7.00 19.50
C SER A 628 -44.45 -6.75 18.20
N GLY A 629 -44.07 -5.75 17.39
CA GLY A 629 -44.70 -5.47 16.11
C GLY A 629 -45.44 -4.13 16.08
N ALA A 630 -45.39 -3.45 14.92
CA ALA A 630 -45.57 -1.99 14.79
C ALA A 630 -44.45 -1.15 15.47
N ASN A 631 -43.23 -1.70 15.49
CA ASN A 631 -42.05 -1.12 16.15
C ASN A 631 -41.01 -0.60 15.14
N GLY A 632 -41.45 -0.14 13.96
CA GLY A 632 -40.57 0.41 12.90
C GLY A 632 -39.69 -0.60 12.13
N LYS A 633 -39.41 -1.79 12.66
CA LYS A 633 -38.46 -2.79 12.09
C LYS A 633 -38.54 -2.98 10.56
N SER A 634 -39.76 -3.17 10.04
CA SER A 634 -39.96 -3.39 8.60
C SER A 634 -39.66 -2.14 7.77
N VAL A 635 -39.99 -0.94 8.25
CA VAL A 635 -39.65 0.34 7.58
C VAL A 635 -38.14 0.53 7.52
N PHE A 636 -37.45 0.28 8.64
CA PHE A 636 -35.99 0.34 8.71
C PHE A 636 -35.33 -0.59 7.68
N LEU A 637 -35.70 -1.88 7.63
CA LEU A 637 -35.15 -2.81 6.65
C LEU A 637 -35.64 -2.56 5.20
N GLU A 638 -36.82 -1.97 4.99
CA GLU A 638 -37.30 -1.60 3.64
C GLU A 638 -36.50 -0.41 3.07
N VAL A 639 -36.15 0.57 3.92
CA VAL A 639 -35.31 1.71 3.54
C VAL A 639 -33.87 1.27 3.29
N LEU A 640 -33.27 0.44 4.14
CA LEU A 640 -31.94 -0.13 3.88
C LEU A 640 -31.91 -1.01 2.63
N SER A 641 -32.92 -1.88 2.44
CA SER A 641 -33.10 -2.70 1.23
C SER A 641 -33.25 -1.88 -0.05
N TRP A 642 -33.58 -0.59 0.05
CA TRP A 642 -33.68 0.32 -1.07
C TRP A 642 -32.38 1.12 -1.28
N LEU A 643 -31.79 1.65 -0.19
CA LEU A 643 -30.53 2.40 -0.18
C LEU A 643 -29.36 1.59 -0.76
N PHE A 644 -29.35 0.28 -0.48
CA PHE A 644 -28.36 -0.66 -1.03
C PHE A 644 -28.67 -1.11 -2.46
N GLY A 645 -29.84 -0.76 -3.03
CA GLY A 645 -30.24 -0.98 -4.42
C GLY A 645 -29.79 -2.33 -5.01
N PRO A 646 -28.95 -2.36 -6.05
CA PRO A 646 -28.47 -3.60 -6.67
C PRO A 646 -27.58 -4.45 -5.76
N TYR A 647 -27.00 -3.91 -4.69
CA TYR A 647 -26.24 -4.68 -3.67
C TYR A 647 -27.13 -5.28 -2.58
N ALA A 648 -28.44 -5.04 -2.59
CA ALA A 648 -29.40 -5.69 -1.70
C ALA A 648 -29.95 -7.01 -2.30
N HIS A 649 -30.36 -7.93 -1.42
CA HIS A 649 -31.18 -9.08 -1.76
C HIS A 649 -32.20 -9.36 -0.64
N ARG A 650 -33.37 -9.89 -1.01
CA ARG A 650 -34.39 -10.37 -0.06
C ARG A 650 -34.49 -11.88 -0.17
N ALA A 651 -34.24 -12.58 0.94
CA ALA A 651 -34.25 -14.05 1.01
C ALA A 651 -35.40 -14.54 1.90
N ASP A 652 -35.88 -15.77 1.64
CA ASP A 652 -36.79 -16.51 2.52
C ASP A 652 -36.08 -16.74 3.87
N PRO A 653 -36.64 -16.33 5.03
CA PRO A 653 -36.07 -16.64 6.34
C PRO A 653 -35.81 -18.14 6.54
N GLU A 654 -36.62 -18.99 5.91
CA GLU A 654 -36.52 -20.44 6.00
C GLU A 654 -35.27 -21.03 5.34
N LEU A 655 -34.52 -20.23 4.57
CA LEU A 655 -33.14 -20.53 4.21
C LEU A 655 -32.31 -20.93 5.43
N LEU A 656 -32.50 -20.23 6.55
CA LEU A 656 -31.79 -20.44 7.81
C LEU A 656 -32.53 -21.35 8.82
N LEU A 657 -33.71 -21.89 8.47
CA LEU A 657 -34.52 -22.74 9.37
C LEU A 657 -34.54 -24.21 8.94
N GLN A 658 -34.73 -25.13 9.88
CA GLN A 658 -34.69 -26.58 9.64
C GLN A 658 -35.96 -27.08 8.95
N ARG A 659 -35.91 -27.22 7.62
CA ARG A 659 -36.94 -27.86 6.78
C ARG A 659 -36.58 -29.32 6.41
N ASN A 660 -37.59 -30.11 6.05
CA ASN A 660 -37.46 -31.52 5.64
C ASN A 660 -36.85 -31.74 4.23
N SER A 661 -36.41 -30.70 3.52
CA SER A 661 -35.77 -30.85 2.19
C SER A 661 -34.82 -29.70 1.84
N ASP A 662 -33.60 -30.02 1.40
CA ASP A 662 -32.61 -29.04 0.93
C ASP A 662 -32.91 -28.54 -0.49
N ARG A 663 -33.54 -27.36 -0.60
CA ARG A 663 -33.90 -26.74 -1.89
C ARG A 663 -33.22 -25.39 -2.20
N HIS A 664 -32.41 -24.87 -1.29
CA HIS A 664 -31.89 -23.50 -1.34
C HIS A 664 -30.58 -23.20 -2.13
N PRO A 665 -29.86 -24.13 -2.80
CA PRO A 665 -28.63 -23.78 -3.54
C PRO A 665 -28.78 -22.71 -4.63
N THR A 666 -29.99 -22.47 -5.17
CA THR A 666 -30.26 -21.41 -6.15
C THR A 666 -30.48 -20.05 -5.51
N GLU A 667 -31.08 -20.00 -4.33
CA GLU A 667 -31.22 -18.78 -3.54
C GLU A 667 -29.85 -18.28 -3.05
N ILE A 668 -29.00 -19.20 -2.56
CA ILE A 668 -27.61 -18.87 -2.20
C ILE A 668 -26.83 -18.34 -3.42
N ALA A 669 -27.04 -18.91 -4.62
CA ALA A 669 -26.42 -18.42 -5.85
C ALA A 669 -26.91 -17.02 -6.28
N ALA A 670 -28.10 -16.58 -5.86
CA ALA A 670 -28.64 -15.25 -6.15
C ALA A 670 -28.08 -14.16 -5.21
N MET A 671 -27.49 -14.53 -4.07
CA MET A 671 -26.83 -13.60 -3.14
C MET A 671 -25.38 -13.26 -3.52
N ARG A 672 -24.79 -13.91 -4.54
CA ARG A 672 -23.42 -13.60 -5.00
C ARG A 672 -23.28 -12.11 -5.38
N GLY A 673 -22.23 -11.46 -4.84
CA GLY A 673 -21.93 -10.04 -5.08
C GLY A 673 -22.83 -9.04 -4.33
N LYS A 674 -23.70 -9.50 -3.42
CA LYS A 674 -24.57 -8.64 -2.61
C LYS A 674 -23.88 -8.27 -1.30
N ARG A 675 -24.16 -7.08 -0.79
CA ARG A 675 -23.59 -6.56 0.47
C ARG A 675 -24.60 -6.55 1.62
N LEU A 676 -25.90 -6.50 1.29
CA LEU A 676 -27.01 -6.58 2.25
C LEU A 676 -27.97 -7.73 1.88
N VAL A 677 -28.23 -8.64 2.82
CA VAL A 677 -29.27 -9.67 2.71
C VAL A 677 -30.33 -9.41 3.78
N VAL A 678 -31.58 -9.21 3.36
CA VAL A 678 -32.72 -8.93 4.24
C VAL A 678 -33.67 -10.13 4.28
N MET A 679 -34.06 -10.53 5.48
CA MET A 679 -35.09 -11.53 5.77
C MET A 679 -36.17 -10.90 6.66
N GLN A 680 -37.44 -11.20 6.42
CA GLN A 680 -38.57 -10.74 7.25
C GLN A 680 -39.59 -11.88 7.41
N GLU A 681 -40.36 -11.86 8.51
CA GLU A 681 -41.42 -12.85 8.78
C GLU A 681 -40.91 -14.26 9.12
N VAL A 682 -39.93 -14.34 10.03
CA VAL A 682 -39.42 -15.62 10.56
C VAL A 682 -40.48 -16.38 11.37
N ASP A 683 -40.61 -17.69 11.12
CA ASP A 683 -41.52 -18.59 11.85
C ASP A 683 -41.17 -18.65 13.36
N PRO A 684 -42.15 -18.44 14.28
CA PRO A 684 -41.94 -18.57 15.72
C PRO A 684 -41.41 -19.94 16.18
N GLU A 685 -41.80 -21.03 15.51
CA GLU A 685 -41.40 -22.40 15.84
C GLU A 685 -40.23 -22.90 14.98
N GLY A 686 -39.69 -22.01 14.13
CA GLY A 686 -38.48 -22.26 13.36
C GLY A 686 -37.29 -22.65 14.25
N ILE A 687 -36.45 -23.56 13.76
CA ILE A 687 -35.23 -24.00 14.44
C ILE A 687 -34.03 -23.66 13.57
N TRP A 688 -33.02 -22.97 14.11
CA TRP A 688 -31.87 -22.54 13.33
C TRP A 688 -31.08 -23.69 12.68
N ARG A 689 -30.65 -23.48 11.44
CA ARG A 689 -29.62 -24.27 10.75
C ARG A 689 -28.23 -23.78 11.15
N SER A 690 -27.81 -24.02 12.39
CA SER A 690 -26.61 -23.42 12.99
C SER A 690 -25.32 -23.58 12.17
N ALA A 691 -25.18 -24.66 11.40
CA ALA A 691 -24.08 -24.84 10.44
C ALA A 691 -24.15 -23.86 9.26
N LEU A 692 -25.31 -23.72 8.60
CA LEU A 692 -25.49 -22.79 7.49
C LEU A 692 -25.43 -21.34 7.96
N LEU A 693 -25.95 -21.03 9.16
CA LEU A 693 -25.80 -19.72 9.78
C LEU A 693 -24.32 -19.35 9.97
N LYS A 694 -23.52 -20.26 10.55
CA LYS A 694 -22.07 -20.08 10.71
C LYS A 694 -21.34 -19.87 9.36
N SER A 695 -21.79 -20.53 8.29
CA SER A 695 -21.21 -20.36 6.94
C SER A 695 -21.68 -19.10 6.22
N MET A 696 -22.90 -18.62 6.46
CA MET A 696 -23.41 -17.35 5.90
C MET A 696 -22.96 -16.11 6.68
N SER A 697 -22.46 -16.27 7.91
CA SER A 697 -21.84 -15.22 8.73
C SER A 697 -20.37 -15.55 9.06
N GLY A 698 -19.58 -15.76 8.02
CA GLY A 698 -18.13 -15.89 8.13
C GLY A 698 -17.44 -15.62 6.80
N ASP A 699 -16.13 -15.43 6.84
CA ASP A 699 -15.26 -15.19 5.67
C ASP A 699 -14.98 -16.46 4.85
N ASN A 700 -16.00 -17.31 4.71
CA ASN A 700 -15.92 -18.57 4.00
C ASN A 700 -16.29 -18.38 2.52
N THR A 701 -15.84 -19.33 1.69
CA THR A 701 -16.45 -19.55 0.38
C THR A 701 -17.69 -20.43 0.51
N LEU A 702 -18.72 -20.13 -0.29
CA LEU A 702 -19.93 -20.93 -0.44
C LEU A 702 -19.99 -21.52 -1.85
N THR A 703 -20.33 -22.80 -1.94
CA THR A 703 -20.62 -23.47 -3.23
C THR A 703 -22.13 -23.55 -3.42
N ALA A 704 -22.63 -22.94 -4.50
CA ALA A 704 -24.06 -22.80 -4.80
C ALA A 704 -24.33 -23.07 -6.29
N ARG A 705 -25.59 -23.21 -6.71
CA ARG A 705 -25.92 -23.35 -8.15
C ARG A 705 -27.31 -22.86 -8.51
N LYS A 706 -27.44 -22.21 -9.66
CA LYS A 706 -28.73 -21.95 -10.30
C LYS A 706 -29.34 -23.25 -10.86
N ILE A 707 -30.62 -23.22 -11.20
CA ILE A 707 -31.36 -24.39 -11.69
C ILE A 707 -30.77 -24.87 -13.02
N ARG A 708 -30.30 -26.13 -13.04
CA ARG A 708 -29.65 -26.80 -14.19
C ARG A 708 -28.29 -26.21 -14.62
N GLU A 709 -27.70 -25.31 -13.83
CA GLU A 709 -26.35 -24.80 -14.05
C GLU A 709 -25.31 -25.56 -13.22
N ASN A 710 -24.03 -25.40 -13.58
CA ASN A 710 -22.90 -25.93 -12.83
C ASN A 710 -22.76 -25.24 -11.46
N PRO A 711 -22.21 -25.91 -10.43
CA PRO A 711 -21.85 -25.26 -9.18
C PRO A 711 -20.82 -24.15 -9.38
N ILE A 712 -21.05 -23.03 -8.70
CA ILE A 712 -20.15 -21.89 -8.58
C ILE A 712 -19.72 -21.75 -7.12
N THR A 713 -18.45 -21.41 -6.90
CA THR A 713 -17.87 -21.15 -5.57
C THR A 713 -17.47 -19.68 -5.49
N PHE A 714 -17.87 -18.98 -4.43
CA PHE A 714 -17.57 -17.56 -4.23
C PHE A 714 -17.52 -17.20 -2.73
N THR A 715 -16.82 -16.12 -2.39
CA THR A 715 -16.70 -15.60 -1.01
C THR A 715 -17.99 -14.90 -0.57
N VAL A 716 -18.34 -15.01 0.71
CA VAL A 716 -19.46 -14.25 1.29
C VAL A 716 -19.09 -12.76 1.37
N THR A 717 -19.89 -11.93 0.71
CA THR A 717 -19.72 -10.46 0.65
C THR A 717 -20.80 -9.71 1.44
N TRP A 718 -21.85 -10.40 1.87
CA TRP A 718 -23.04 -9.80 2.50
C TRP A 718 -23.05 -9.85 4.03
N LYS A 719 -23.76 -8.88 4.62
CA LYS A 719 -24.23 -8.93 6.01
C LYS A 719 -25.73 -9.28 6.01
N VAL A 720 -26.13 -10.18 6.90
CA VAL A 720 -27.53 -10.64 7.01
C VAL A 720 -28.26 -9.83 8.09
N TRP A 721 -29.41 -9.27 7.72
CA TRP A 721 -30.33 -8.54 8.59
C TRP A 721 -31.71 -9.21 8.59
N ILE A 722 -32.26 -9.47 9.77
CA ILE A 722 -33.47 -10.27 9.95
C ILE A 722 -34.48 -9.50 10.80
N ALA A 723 -35.71 -9.27 10.31
CA ALA A 723 -36.82 -8.76 11.13
C ALA A 723 -37.69 -9.91 11.66
N ALA A 724 -37.77 -10.01 12.99
CA ALA A 724 -38.49 -11.08 13.69
C ALA A 724 -39.43 -10.53 14.77
N ASN A 725 -40.64 -11.10 14.88
CA ASN A 725 -41.56 -10.83 15.99
C ASN A 725 -41.46 -11.88 17.11
N HIS A 726 -40.92 -13.05 16.76
CA HIS A 726 -40.64 -14.18 17.66
C HIS A 726 -39.21 -14.67 17.36
N LEU A 727 -38.53 -15.25 18.34
CA LEU A 727 -37.12 -15.65 18.21
C LEU A 727 -37.03 -17.16 17.95
N PRO A 728 -36.47 -17.61 16.81
CA PRO A 728 -36.38 -19.03 16.48
C PRO A 728 -35.60 -19.82 17.54
N ARG A 729 -35.93 -21.10 17.70
CA ARG A 729 -35.29 -21.97 18.68
C ARG A 729 -33.87 -22.37 18.25
N SER A 730 -32.95 -22.54 19.20
CA SER A 730 -31.61 -23.07 18.95
C SER A 730 -31.45 -24.51 19.45
N ARG A 731 -30.67 -25.31 18.72
CA ARG A 731 -30.11 -26.60 19.19
C ARG A 731 -28.58 -26.54 19.33
N ASP A 732 -28.02 -25.33 19.27
CA ASP A 732 -26.58 -25.07 19.31
C ASP A 732 -26.30 -24.08 20.45
N HIS A 733 -25.69 -24.57 21.51
CA HIS A 733 -25.40 -23.81 22.73
C HIS A 733 -23.97 -23.24 22.75
N SER A 734 -23.21 -23.41 21.65
CA SER A 734 -21.80 -23.02 21.54
C SER A 734 -21.60 -21.50 21.39
N GLU A 735 -20.51 -20.97 21.99
CA GLU A 735 -20.09 -19.57 21.77
C GLU A 735 -19.90 -19.23 20.29
N ALA A 736 -19.44 -20.21 19.49
CA ALA A 736 -19.23 -20.05 18.05
C ALA A 736 -20.55 -19.82 17.27
N PHE A 737 -21.69 -20.20 17.83
CA PHE A 737 -23.03 -19.83 17.35
C PHE A 737 -23.46 -18.48 17.95
N TRP A 738 -23.53 -18.38 19.27
CA TRP A 738 -24.12 -17.22 19.95
C TRP A 738 -23.40 -15.91 19.69
N ARG A 739 -22.06 -15.89 19.57
CA ARG A 739 -21.30 -14.66 19.28
C ARG A 739 -21.67 -13.98 17.96
N ARG A 740 -22.26 -14.74 17.03
CA ARG A 740 -22.65 -14.28 15.68
C ARG A 740 -23.98 -13.55 15.69
N ILE A 741 -24.88 -13.86 16.62
CA ILE A 741 -26.20 -13.23 16.69
C ILE A 741 -26.08 -11.89 17.42
N LYS A 742 -26.57 -10.82 16.79
CA LYS A 742 -26.65 -9.48 17.37
C LYS A 742 -28.12 -9.08 17.45
N LEU A 743 -28.75 -9.42 18.58
CA LEU A 743 -30.16 -9.18 18.83
C LEU A 743 -30.42 -7.70 19.15
N ILE A 744 -30.96 -6.95 18.18
CA ILE A 744 -31.25 -5.52 18.27
C ILE A 744 -32.70 -5.34 18.78
N PRO A 745 -32.91 -4.81 20.01
CA PRO A 745 -34.24 -4.70 20.61
C PRO A 745 -35.00 -3.42 20.19
N PHE A 746 -35.96 -3.55 19.29
CA PHE A 746 -36.93 -2.50 18.96
C PHE A 746 -38.09 -2.55 19.96
N ASN A 747 -37.87 -2.01 21.16
CA ASN A 747 -38.82 -2.12 22.28
C ASN A 747 -40.00 -1.13 22.21
N VAL A 748 -39.94 -0.09 21.36
CA VAL A 748 -41.00 0.91 21.23
C VAL A 748 -42.14 0.39 20.35
N THR A 749 -43.37 0.36 20.87
CA THR A 749 -44.58 0.10 20.07
C THR A 749 -45.20 1.42 19.62
N ILE A 750 -45.29 1.67 18.31
CA ILE A 750 -45.86 2.92 17.77
C ILE A 750 -47.40 2.87 17.83
N PRO A 751 -48.09 3.83 18.49
CA PRO A 751 -49.55 3.84 18.58
C PRO A 751 -50.20 4.16 17.22
N PRO A 752 -51.41 3.66 16.91
CA PRO A 752 -52.02 3.74 15.57
C PRO A 752 -52.05 5.15 14.96
N GLU A 753 -52.25 6.17 15.78
CA GLU A 753 -52.41 7.58 15.43
C GLU A 753 -51.08 8.20 14.94
N ARG A 754 -49.94 7.60 15.29
CA ARG A 754 -48.59 7.97 14.83
C ARG A 754 -48.08 7.13 13.66
N ARG A 755 -48.87 6.17 13.14
CA ARG A 755 -48.44 5.25 12.06
C ARG A 755 -48.59 5.87 10.67
N ASP A 756 -47.61 6.68 10.28
CA ASP A 756 -47.53 7.23 8.92
C ASP A 756 -47.16 6.14 7.88
N ARG A 757 -48.11 5.77 7.03
CA ARG A 757 -47.91 4.82 5.91
C ARG A 757 -47.04 5.38 4.78
N THR A 758 -46.87 6.70 4.69
CA THR A 758 -46.01 7.37 3.70
C THR A 758 -44.55 7.52 4.18
N LEU A 759 -44.25 7.14 5.43
CA LEU A 759 -42.92 7.28 6.02
C LEU A 759 -41.79 6.63 5.19
N PRO A 760 -41.93 5.41 4.62
CA PRO A 760 -40.87 4.83 3.78
C PRO A 760 -40.55 5.68 2.53
N TRP A 761 -41.49 6.49 2.04
CA TRP A 761 -41.25 7.41 0.92
C TRP A 761 -40.52 8.67 1.39
N LYS A 762 -40.96 9.28 2.49
CA LYS A 762 -40.31 10.46 3.10
C LYS A 762 -38.86 10.20 3.51
N LEU A 763 -38.55 8.97 3.93
CA LEU A 763 -37.18 8.54 4.25
C LEU A 763 -36.31 8.30 3.01
N ARG A 764 -36.91 8.13 1.83
CA ARG A 764 -36.18 8.00 0.54
C ARG A 764 -35.84 9.36 -0.07
N GLU A 765 -36.58 10.40 0.28
CA GLU A 765 -36.32 11.79 -0.17
C GLU A 765 -35.00 12.33 0.40
N GLU A 766 -34.54 11.82 1.54
CA GLU A 766 -33.26 12.17 2.19
C GLU A 766 -32.06 11.31 1.70
N SER A 767 -32.13 10.69 0.52
CA SER A 767 -31.22 9.63 0.02
C SER A 767 -29.73 9.90 0.22
N VAL A 768 -29.28 11.10 -0.14
CA VAL A 768 -27.88 11.56 -0.05
C VAL A 768 -27.42 11.58 1.41
N GLY A 769 -28.27 12.08 2.31
CA GLY A 769 -28.03 12.11 3.75
C GLY A 769 -28.07 10.73 4.39
N LEU A 770 -28.94 9.82 3.93
CA LEU A 770 -28.92 8.41 4.39
C LEU A 770 -27.61 7.70 4.01
N LEU A 771 -27.08 7.97 2.81
CA LEU A 771 -25.80 7.44 2.38
C LEU A 771 -24.65 8.06 3.18
N ALA A 772 -24.65 9.38 3.38
CA ALA A 772 -23.68 10.07 4.24
C ALA A 772 -23.70 9.54 5.68
N TRP A 773 -24.89 9.32 6.25
CA TRP A 773 -25.10 8.73 7.57
C TRP A 773 -24.59 7.29 7.67
N ALA A 774 -24.76 6.47 6.62
CA ALA A 774 -24.22 5.12 6.55
C ALA A 774 -22.67 5.12 6.45
N VAL A 775 -22.10 6.00 5.63
CA VAL A 775 -20.64 6.16 5.50
C VAL A 775 -20.02 6.73 6.78
N GLN A 776 -20.72 7.63 7.49
CA GLN A 776 -20.35 8.05 8.84
C GLN A 776 -20.36 6.88 9.83
N GLY A 777 -21.31 5.95 9.70
CA GLY A 777 -21.29 4.68 10.41
C GLY A 777 -20.05 3.85 10.15
N LEU A 778 -19.60 3.80 8.89
CA LEU A 778 -18.38 3.09 8.51
C LEU A 778 -17.12 3.78 9.08
N ARG A 779 -17.07 5.12 9.09
CA ARG A 779 -16.00 5.89 9.74
C ARG A 779 -15.88 5.57 11.23
N MET A 780 -17.01 5.54 11.94
CA MET A 780 -17.02 5.17 13.37
C MET A 780 -16.68 3.69 13.58
N TYR A 781 -17.07 2.79 12.66
CA TYR A 781 -16.68 1.37 12.71
C TYR A 781 -15.15 1.18 12.61
N TYR A 782 -14.47 1.88 11.70
CA TYR A 782 -12.99 1.80 11.63
C TYR A 782 -12.28 2.36 12.87
N GLN A 783 -12.87 3.33 13.56
CA GLN A 783 -12.29 3.96 14.75
C GLN A 783 -12.49 3.14 16.02
N GLU A 784 -13.61 2.42 16.14
CA GLU A 784 -14.06 1.79 17.39
C GLU A 784 -14.20 0.26 17.32
N GLY A 785 -14.35 -0.30 16.11
CA GLY A 785 -15.04 -1.59 15.92
C GLY A 785 -16.55 -1.47 16.18
N LEU A 786 -17.29 -2.59 16.07
CA LEU A 786 -18.74 -2.57 16.33
C LEU A 786 -19.10 -2.12 17.76
N GLN A 787 -18.35 -2.58 18.77
CA GLN A 787 -18.59 -2.36 20.21
C GLN A 787 -20.04 -2.62 20.64
N GLU A 788 -20.35 -3.88 20.99
CA GLU A 788 -21.70 -4.30 21.39
C GLU A 788 -22.19 -3.54 22.64
N PRO A 789 -23.29 -2.76 22.57
CA PRO A 789 -23.84 -2.06 23.72
C PRO A 789 -24.55 -3.03 24.65
N GLU A 790 -24.62 -2.67 25.93
CA GLU A 790 -25.23 -3.50 26.98
C GLU A 790 -26.68 -3.92 26.66
N ALA A 791 -27.45 -3.08 25.94
CA ALA A 791 -28.80 -3.44 25.48
C ALA A 791 -28.84 -4.67 24.56
N ILE A 792 -27.83 -4.86 23.70
CA ILE A 792 -27.69 -6.06 22.86
C ILE A 792 -27.11 -7.22 23.67
N ALA A 793 -26.11 -6.96 24.53
CA ALA A 793 -25.52 -8.00 25.39
C ALA A 793 -26.56 -8.64 26.33
N GLN A 794 -27.45 -7.83 26.91
CA GLN A 794 -28.58 -8.30 27.73
C GLN A 794 -29.62 -9.05 26.91
N ALA A 795 -30.00 -8.54 25.73
CA ALA A 795 -30.94 -9.22 24.85
C ALA A 795 -30.41 -10.59 24.39
N ASN A 796 -29.17 -10.64 23.91
CA ASN A 796 -28.45 -11.87 23.54
C ASN A 796 -28.38 -12.86 24.71
N ARG A 797 -28.09 -12.38 25.93
CA ARG A 797 -28.06 -13.23 27.14
C ARG A 797 -29.44 -13.79 27.48
N ALA A 798 -30.48 -12.96 27.52
CA ALA A 798 -31.84 -13.39 27.82
C ALA A 798 -32.40 -14.37 26.77
N TYR A 799 -32.04 -14.18 25.48
CA TYR A 799 -32.34 -15.16 24.43
C TYR A 799 -31.62 -16.49 24.69
N ARG A 800 -30.31 -16.46 24.93
CA ARG A 800 -29.53 -17.68 25.21
C ARG A 800 -29.98 -18.41 26.47
N GLU A 801 -30.30 -17.71 27.55
CA GLU A 801 -30.82 -18.29 28.80
C GLU A 801 -32.19 -18.96 28.61
N ARG A 802 -33.07 -18.39 27.77
CA ARG A 802 -34.35 -19.03 27.41
C ARG A 802 -34.15 -20.32 26.62
N GLU A 803 -33.16 -20.37 25.73
CA GLU A 803 -32.85 -21.57 24.94
C GLU A 803 -32.00 -22.60 25.70
N ASP A 804 -31.35 -22.23 26.82
CA ASP A 804 -30.58 -23.17 27.66
C ASP A 804 -31.47 -23.93 28.65
N GLN A 805 -32.29 -24.82 28.11
CA GLN A 805 -33.14 -25.75 28.86
C GLN A 805 -32.37 -26.54 29.95
N VAL A 806 -31.13 -26.94 29.70
CA VAL A 806 -30.32 -27.71 30.68
C VAL A 806 -29.74 -26.79 31.76
N GLY A 807 -29.33 -25.57 31.41
CA GLY A 807 -28.94 -24.53 32.36
C GLY A 807 -30.10 -24.11 33.27
N ARG A 808 -31.32 -23.98 32.73
CA ARG A 808 -32.55 -23.79 33.51
C ARG A 808 -32.77 -24.93 34.50
N PHE A 809 -32.79 -26.18 34.04
CA PHE A 809 -32.90 -27.36 34.92
C PHE A 809 -31.88 -27.34 36.06
N LEU A 810 -30.60 -27.11 35.75
CA LEU A 810 -29.53 -27.04 36.75
C LEU A 810 -29.75 -25.91 37.78
N LYS A 811 -30.22 -24.75 37.34
CA LYS A 811 -30.50 -23.58 38.19
C LYS A 811 -31.75 -23.75 39.06
N GLU A 812 -32.75 -24.48 38.56
CA GLU A 812 -34.07 -24.64 39.20
C GLU A 812 -34.19 -25.92 40.05
N ARG A 813 -33.36 -26.95 39.78
CA ARG A 813 -33.47 -28.29 40.40
C ARG A 813 -32.16 -28.88 40.94
N CYS A 814 -31.00 -28.23 40.77
CA CYS A 814 -29.73 -28.69 41.34
C CYS A 814 -29.09 -27.63 42.25
N GLN A 815 -28.33 -28.07 43.25
CA GLN A 815 -27.42 -27.22 44.01
C GLN A 815 -25.99 -27.46 43.50
N LEU A 816 -25.33 -26.40 43.04
CA LEU A 816 -23.96 -26.43 42.52
C LEU A 816 -22.97 -26.02 43.62
N GLY A 817 -21.81 -26.67 43.69
CA GLY A 817 -20.73 -26.34 44.63
C GLY A 817 -20.42 -27.42 45.68
N GLY A 818 -21.07 -28.59 45.63
CA GLY A 818 -20.81 -29.70 46.56
C GLY A 818 -21.29 -31.05 46.03
N GLY A 819 -20.81 -32.13 46.66
CA GLY A 819 -21.39 -33.46 46.53
C GLY A 819 -21.21 -34.19 45.18
N ARG A 820 -22.06 -35.21 44.98
CA ARG A 820 -22.10 -36.05 43.77
C ARG A 820 -23.51 -36.57 43.50
N THR A 821 -23.98 -36.50 42.26
CA THR A 821 -25.29 -37.02 41.85
C THR A 821 -25.13 -38.16 40.83
N ALA A 822 -25.88 -39.25 40.99
CA ALA A 822 -25.88 -40.35 40.04
C ALA A 822 -26.46 -39.91 38.68
N SER A 823 -25.77 -40.23 37.58
CA SER A 823 -26.14 -39.80 36.22
C SER A 823 -27.48 -40.36 35.73
N SER A 824 -28.01 -41.40 36.37
CA SER A 824 -29.37 -41.91 36.16
C SER A 824 -30.41 -41.05 36.90
N ALA A 825 -30.20 -40.77 38.19
CA ALA A 825 -31.09 -39.94 39.01
C ALA A 825 -31.19 -38.51 38.48
N LEU A 826 -30.05 -37.91 38.09
CA LEU A 826 -29.99 -36.58 37.49
C LEU A 826 -30.79 -36.50 36.18
N TYR A 827 -30.74 -37.54 35.35
CA TYR A 827 -31.53 -37.61 34.12
C TYR A 827 -33.02 -37.82 34.40
N ALA A 828 -33.38 -38.66 35.38
CA ALA A 828 -34.79 -38.83 35.79
C ALA A 828 -35.40 -37.52 36.29
N ALA A 829 -34.71 -36.80 37.19
CA ALA A 829 -35.14 -35.48 37.68
C ALA A 829 -35.26 -34.45 36.53
N TYR A 830 -34.39 -34.51 35.52
CA TYR A 830 -34.49 -33.69 34.31
C TYR A 830 -35.71 -34.09 33.44
N GLN A 831 -36.01 -35.39 33.30
CA GLN A 831 -37.20 -35.84 32.57
C GLN A 831 -38.50 -35.39 33.26
N GLU A 832 -38.55 -35.43 34.59
CA GLU A 832 -39.68 -34.92 35.38
C GLU A 832 -39.83 -33.40 35.23
N TRP A 833 -38.76 -32.63 35.46
CA TRP A 833 -38.78 -31.16 35.30
C TRP A 833 -39.14 -30.74 33.87
N ALA A 834 -38.60 -31.39 32.84
CA ALA A 834 -38.93 -31.07 31.46
C ALA A 834 -40.40 -31.37 31.13
N LEU A 835 -41.00 -32.39 31.75
CA LEU A 835 -42.43 -32.67 31.60
C LEU A 835 -43.30 -31.66 32.36
N GLU A 836 -42.89 -31.23 33.55
CA GLU A 836 -43.58 -30.20 34.34
C GLU A 836 -43.58 -28.82 33.63
N GLU A 837 -42.45 -28.45 33.02
CA GLU A 837 -42.28 -27.17 32.29
C GLU A 837 -42.80 -27.19 30.83
N GLY A 838 -43.26 -28.34 30.33
CA GLY A 838 -43.67 -28.50 28.92
C GLY A 838 -42.52 -28.44 27.90
N GLU A 839 -41.28 -28.61 28.38
CA GLU A 839 -40.04 -28.49 27.62
C GLU A 839 -39.69 -29.78 26.85
N ARG A 840 -38.87 -29.66 25.79
CA ARG A 840 -38.54 -30.83 24.95
C ARG A 840 -37.59 -31.79 25.67
N MET A 841 -38.05 -33.00 25.98
CA MET A 841 -37.20 -34.04 26.57
C MET A 841 -36.01 -34.41 25.67
N LEU A 842 -34.78 -34.11 26.12
CA LEU A 842 -33.53 -34.60 25.51
C LEU A 842 -33.33 -36.09 25.84
N SER A 843 -32.61 -36.81 24.98
CA SER A 843 -32.19 -38.18 25.29
C SER A 843 -31.04 -38.18 26.30
N GLN A 844 -30.90 -39.24 27.09
CA GLN A 844 -29.85 -39.36 28.12
C GLN A 844 -28.44 -39.10 27.57
N LYS A 845 -28.13 -39.56 26.35
CA LYS A 845 -26.83 -39.30 25.70
C LYS A 845 -26.62 -37.82 25.38
N ALA A 846 -27.66 -37.12 24.92
CA ALA A 846 -27.58 -35.68 24.65
C ALA A 846 -27.46 -34.88 25.95
N PHE A 847 -28.32 -35.15 26.94
CA PHE A 847 -28.28 -34.52 28.25
C PHE A 847 -26.91 -34.68 28.94
N VAL A 848 -26.34 -35.89 28.94
CA VAL A 848 -25.00 -36.15 29.49
C VAL A 848 -23.91 -35.33 28.79
N ALA A 849 -23.93 -35.25 27.45
CA ALA A 849 -22.96 -34.46 26.69
C ALA A 849 -23.12 -32.94 26.90
N GLU A 850 -24.35 -32.49 27.20
CA GLU A 850 -24.67 -31.09 27.49
C GLU A 850 -24.16 -30.68 28.89
N LEU A 851 -24.19 -31.60 29.86
CA LEU A 851 -23.53 -31.44 31.17
C LEU A 851 -22.00 -31.46 31.06
N GLU A 852 -21.44 -32.41 30.31
CA GLU A 852 -19.98 -32.51 30.06
C GLU A 852 -19.45 -31.21 29.41
N GLN A 853 -20.19 -30.63 28.46
CA GLN A 853 -19.85 -29.33 27.84
C GLN A 853 -19.91 -28.13 28.80
N ARG A 854 -20.68 -28.21 29.90
CA ARG A 854 -20.70 -27.20 30.99
C ARG A 854 -19.57 -27.40 32.00
N GLY A 855 -18.60 -28.28 31.73
CA GLY A 855 -17.43 -28.53 32.57
C GLY A 855 -17.70 -29.40 33.80
N LEU A 856 -18.85 -30.08 33.84
CA LEU A 856 -19.27 -30.87 35.00
C LEU A 856 -18.59 -32.25 34.96
N GLU A 857 -17.68 -32.52 35.91
CA GLU A 857 -16.88 -33.76 35.90
C GLU A 857 -17.77 -35.00 36.05
N ARG A 858 -17.78 -35.83 35.00
CA ARG A 858 -18.43 -37.14 35.00
C ARG A 858 -17.44 -38.23 35.36
N LYS A 859 -17.68 -38.94 36.46
CA LYS A 859 -16.78 -39.98 37.00
C LYS A 859 -17.49 -41.32 37.13
N ARG A 860 -16.80 -42.41 36.78
CA ARG A 860 -17.27 -43.77 37.08
C ARG A 860 -16.63 -44.25 38.38
N LEU A 861 -17.47 -44.73 39.29
CA LEU A 861 -17.13 -45.24 40.62
C LEU A 861 -17.68 -46.68 40.74
N ALA A 862 -17.34 -47.39 41.82
CA ALA A 862 -17.82 -48.75 42.04
C ALA A 862 -19.36 -48.86 42.08
N GLU A 863 -20.03 -47.81 42.58
CA GLU A 863 -21.48 -47.73 42.76
C GLU A 863 -22.24 -47.31 41.49
N GLY A 864 -21.55 -46.83 40.43
CA GLY A 864 -22.19 -46.32 39.22
C GLY A 864 -21.43 -45.18 38.51
N ILE A 865 -22.17 -44.41 37.71
CA ILE A 865 -21.66 -43.21 37.02
C ILE A 865 -22.29 -41.98 37.66
N PHE A 866 -21.46 -41.03 38.06
CA PHE A 866 -21.84 -39.82 38.79
C PHE A 866 -21.35 -38.57 38.06
N PHE A 867 -22.03 -37.45 38.29
CA PHE A 867 -21.48 -36.11 38.09
C PHE A 867 -21.09 -35.52 39.45
N LEU A 868 -19.95 -34.84 39.52
CA LEU A 868 -19.42 -34.22 40.73
C LEU A 868 -19.79 -32.74 40.84
N GLY A 869 -19.74 -32.20 42.08
CA GLY A 869 -19.96 -30.78 42.35
C GLY A 869 -21.43 -30.34 42.24
N MET A 870 -22.35 -31.30 42.17
CA MET A 870 -23.80 -31.05 42.19
C MET A 870 -24.55 -32.07 43.05
N GLU A 871 -25.61 -31.59 43.71
CA GLU A 871 -26.61 -32.41 44.40
C GLU A 871 -28.03 -32.04 43.94
N LEU A 872 -28.90 -33.05 43.84
CA LEU A 872 -30.34 -32.84 43.78
C LEU A 872 -30.84 -32.58 45.22
N PRO A 873 -31.63 -31.52 45.48
CA PRO A 873 -32.14 -31.23 46.80
C PRO A 873 -33.11 -32.33 47.27
N THR A 874 -32.94 -32.78 48.51
CA THR A 874 -33.80 -33.78 49.13
C THR A 874 -35.17 -33.20 49.49
N GLU A 875 -36.17 -33.61 48.71
CA GLU A 875 -37.61 -33.40 48.87
C GLU A 875 -38.15 -31.97 48.64
N ARG A 876 -39.28 -31.90 47.91
CA ARG A 876 -40.16 -30.73 47.93
C ARG A 876 -40.78 -30.61 49.33
N LYS A 877 -40.46 -29.55 50.07
CA LYS A 877 -41.42 -29.04 51.05
C LYS A 877 -42.65 -28.59 50.28
N SER A 878 -43.79 -29.25 50.50
CA SER A 878 -45.07 -28.81 49.95
C SER A 878 -45.41 -27.44 50.53
N SER A 879 -45.39 -26.40 49.69
CA SER A 879 -46.09 -25.15 49.96
C SER A 879 -47.60 -25.39 49.82
N THR A 880 -48.17 -26.08 50.82
CA THR A 880 -49.61 -26.15 51.01
C THR A 880 -50.15 -24.73 51.14
N SER A 881 -51.34 -24.51 50.59
CA SER A 881 -52.04 -23.23 50.60
C SER A 881 -52.28 -22.68 52.01
N ASP A 882 -52.04 -21.38 52.16
CA ASP A 882 -52.98 -20.40 52.73
C ASP A 882 -52.84 -19.08 51.92
#